data_AF-A0A3C0TGX6-F1
#
_entry.id   AF-A0A3C0TGX6-F1
#
_cell.length_a   1.000
_cell.length_b   1.000
_cell.length_c   1.000
_cell.angle_alpha   90.00
_cell.angle_beta   90.00
_cell.angle_gamma   90.00
#
_symmetry.space_group_name_H-M   'P 1'
#
loop_
_entity.id
_entity.type
_entity.pdbx_description
1 polymer ?
#
loop_
_entity_poly.entity_id
_entity_poly.type
_entity_poly.pdbx_seq_one_letter_code
_entity_poly.pdbx_strand_id
1 'polypeptide(L)'
;MDDEILRERFELSLGRLVEWLAETEPEDKDKSGEPNKSGRSEKSGKFGETRDSGAGFDDFLRVQGLLLKLVCEIYEDPKGHATPETNSLLYKDIAGDAYNSSYTEPEYCYKVFGDRKLSSALNWFAANVRDTITAAYERDLWTIVIWLELFLELIGLSDEDDEDMAGALHSMIYYFVHDYDDERMERQIKSLVVYDPDSLIYELVCNKDHKDTRYLYEYGEYITDNELMTAKYLSEMSGDELNDMARTYTEGYKKGFEAAGIDLSKKSVVEIRFPIGFEPMIKMAVKQFDEMGLKVTFRRKTNTSATGVFSTSPNKQYQYDHRFDDALYMVKALSTEKLKYAKKAFEMYSEQANGYAGPAVVEVFGERLFVPVKKKASPGYDASQEKLSVEYKRDFALLQNEYIPGDKRSFTIIAYPVPEIGDQYEDIFKETVRINTLDQVEYGRIHKGIIDTLDQGEYVRVLGKGENRTDMKVSLHELKDPESMTNFENCLADVNIPLGEVFTSPVLHGTEGTLHVSKVYLNGLRYDDLRLEFTDGMITGYSCGNYEDESAGRRYIKENILHNHDTLPIGEFAIGTNTYAYVMGKKYDIDDKLPILIAEKTGPHFAVGDTCYSMSEDVRVYNPDGKEIIARDNEISVLRKEDMSKAYYQCHTDITIPYDELGSISVFTKEGKEIIIIRNGRFVLPGTEALNIPLDNNN
;
A
#
# COMPACT_ATOMS: atom_id res chain seq x y z
N MET A 1 2.82 27.93 12.24
CA MET A 1 2.30 28.81 13.33
C MET A 1 3.41 29.04 14.36
N ASP A 2 3.36 30.12 15.16
CA ASP A 2 4.32 30.33 16.27
C ASP A 2 4.11 29.25 17.36
N ASP A 3 5.19 28.66 17.86
CA ASP A 3 5.16 27.60 18.86
C ASP A 3 4.51 28.05 20.19
N GLU A 4 4.67 29.33 20.56
CA GLU A 4 4.04 29.90 21.76
C GLU A 4 2.50 29.96 21.61
N ILE A 5 2.02 30.38 20.44
CA ILE A 5 0.57 30.44 20.12
C ILE A 5 -0.01 29.03 20.08
N LEU A 6 0.71 28.08 19.49
CA LEU A 6 0.31 26.67 19.46
C LEU A 6 0.15 26.09 20.86
N ARG A 7 1.10 26.40 21.75
CA ARG A 7 1.05 25.95 23.14
C ARG A 7 -0.12 26.57 23.91
N GLU A 8 -0.38 27.87 23.73
CA GLU A 8 -1.53 28.54 24.35
C GLU A 8 -2.86 27.91 23.90
N ARG A 9 -3.02 27.68 22.59
CA ARG A 9 -4.21 27.01 22.02
C ARG A 9 -4.38 25.61 22.58
N PHE A 10 -3.29 24.85 22.71
CA PHE A 10 -3.31 23.52 23.32
C PHE A 10 -3.81 23.56 24.77
N GLU A 11 -3.25 24.44 25.60
CA GLU A 11 -3.61 24.53 27.03
C GLU A 11 -5.08 24.95 27.22
N LEU A 12 -5.57 25.88 26.40
CA LEU A 12 -6.98 26.30 26.41
C LEU A 12 -7.91 25.14 25.98
N SER A 13 -7.60 24.48 24.87
CA SER A 13 -8.43 23.39 24.34
C SER A 13 -8.43 22.17 25.27
N LEU A 14 -7.27 21.80 25.83
CA LEU A 14 -7.16 20.73 26.82
C LEU A 14 -7.92 21.08 28.11
N GLY A 15 -7.80 22.33 28.59
CA GLY A 15 -8.54 22.79 29.75
C GLY A 15 -10.05 22.64 29.57
N ARG A 16 -10.56 23.03 28.40
CA ARG A 16 -11.99 22.90 28.07
C ARG A 16 -12.43 21.44 27.93
N LEU A 17 -11.61 20.58 27.31
CA LEU A 17 -11.87 19.15 27.22
C LEU A 17 -11.98 18.50 28.60
N VAL A 18 -11.06 18.81 29.51
CA VAL A 18 -11.05 18.26 30.87
C VAL A 18 -12.25 18.73 31.69
N GLU A 19 -12.61 20.02 31.57
CA GLU A 19 -13.82 20.57 32.19
C GLU A 19 -15.07 19.85 31.69
N TRP A 20 -15.24 19.73 30.37
CA TRP A 20 -16.39 19.06 29.75
C TRP A 20 -16.48 17.58 30.15
N LEU A 21 -15.37 16.84 30.18
CA LEU A 21 -15.35 15.45 30.63
C LEU A 21 -15.78 15.30 32.10
N ALA A 22 -15.40 16.25 32.96
CA ALA A 22 -15.78 16.23 34.37
C ALA A 22 -17.27 16.55 34.59
N GLU A 23 -17.85 17.44 33.77
CA GLU A 23 -19.28 17.77 33.80
C GLU A 23 -20.18 16.63 33.32
N THR A 24 -19.64 15.74 32.47
CA THR A 24 -20.37 14.63 31.83
C THR A 24 -20.10 13.26 32.47
N GLU A 25 -19.36 13.20 33.59
CA GLU A 25 -19.20 11.95 34.34
C GLU A 25 -20.55 11.50 34.94
N PRO A 26 -20.96 10.24 34.73
CA PRO A 26 -22.19 9.72 35.31
C PRO A 26 -22.02 9.66 36.83
N GLU A 27 -22.91 10.35 37.56
CA GLU A 27 -22.99 10.21 39.02
C GLU A 27 -23.04 8.72 39.39
N ASP A 28 -22.09 8.31 40.23
CA ASP A 28 -21.92 6.95 40.75
C ASP A 28 -23.14 6.57 41.62
N LYS A 29 -24.27 6.25 40.99
CA LYS A 29 -25.51 5.81 41.66
C LYS A 29 -25.42 4.35 42.08
N ASP A 30 -24.44 4.00 42.90
CA ASP A 30 -24.56 2.80 43.74
C ASP A 30 -23.63 2.81 44.97
N LYS A 31 -23.83 3.78 45.87
CA LYS A 31 -23.42 3.67 47.28
C LYS A 31 -24.47 4.24 48.24
N SER A 32 -25.68 3.71 48.21
CA SER A 32 -26.50 3.63 49.44
C SER A 32 -27.59 2.59 49.26
N GLY A 33 -27.43 1.46 49.95
CA GLY A 33 -28.46 0.43 50.01
C GLY A 33 -29.68 0.94 50.77
N GLU A 34 -30.83 1.02 50.10
CA GLU A 34 -32.14 0.80 50.71
C GLU A 34 -33.16 0.42 49.61
N PRO A 35 -33.97 -0.65 49.79
CA PRO A 35 -34.84 -1.15 48.74
C PRO A 35 -36.19 -0.43 48.77
N ASN A 36 -36.48 0.42 47.78
CA ASN A 36 -37.82 0.98 47.64
C ASN A 36 -38.65 0.20 46.61
N LYS A 37 -39.63 -0.55 47.12
CA LYS A 37 -40.69 -1.22 46.36
C LYS A 37 -41.70 -0.18 45.87
N SER A 38 -41.96 -0.12 44.57
CA SER A 38 -43.32 0.11 44.04
C SER A 38 -43.39 -0.23 42.56
N GLY A 39 -44.41 -1.02 42.22
CA GLY A 39 -44.50 -1.78 40.98
C GLY A 39 -44.76 -0.98 39.70
N ARG A 40 -44.46 -1.62 38.58
CA ARG A 40 -45.11 -1.35 37.29
C ARG A 40 -45.37 -2.65 36.55
N SER A 41 -46.60 -2.75 36.08
CA SER A 41 -47.23 -3.89 35.42
C SER A 41 -46.60 -4.22 34.07
N GLU A 42 -46.51 -5.52 33.79
CA GLU A 42 -46.31 -6.08 32.46
C GLU A 42 -47.34 -5.54 31.45
N LYS A 43 -46.85 -5.03 30.31
CA LYS A 43 -47.56 -5.13 29.03
C LYS A 43 -46.55 -5.38 27.90
N SER A 44 -46.69 -6.58 27.34
CA SER A 44 -46.19 -7.01 26.04
C SER A 44 -46.65 -6.08 24.90
N GLY A 45 -45.74 -5.69 23.99
CA GLY A 45 -46.12 -5.06 22.74
C GLY A 45 -44.98 -4.54 21.87
N LYS A 46 -44.64 -5.35 20.84
CA LYS A 46 -44.18 -4.98 19.48
C LYS A 46 -42.91 -4.14 19.27
N PHE A 47 -42.03 -4.73 18.45
CA PHE A 47 -40.94 -4.13 17.67
C PHE A 47 -41.24 -2.69 17.18
N GLY A 48 -40.34 -1.77 17.54
CA GLY A 48 -40.34 -0.39 17.10
C GLY A 48 -39.89 0.56 18.21
N GLU A 49 -38.63 0.47 18.63
CA GLU A 49 -38.01 1.49 19.49
C GLU A 49 -36.86 2.14 18.73
N THR A 50 -37.11 3.37 18.26
CA THR A 50 -36.10 4.39 18.10
C THR A 50 -35.39 4.57 19.44
N ARG A 51 -34.11 4.17 19.51
CA ARG A 51 -33.26 4.55 20.65
C ARG A 51 -33.11 6.07 20.65
N ASP A 52 -33.16 6.63 21.85
CA ASP A 52 -33.02 8.06 22.14
C ASP A 52 -31.70 8.59 21.54
N SER A 53 -31.80 9.41 20.49
CA SER A 53 -30.63 9.86 19.71
C SER A 53 -29.63 10.68 20.54
N GLY A 54 -30.09 11.33 21.61
CA GLY A 54 -29.23 12.08 22.53
C GLY A 54 -28.23 11.18 23.28
N ALA A 55 -28.68 10.04 23.81
CA ALA A 55 -27.81 9.14 24.57
C ALA A 55 -26.71 8.49 23.71
N GLY A 56 -26.94 8.33 22.40
CA GLY A 56 -25.94 7.80 21.47
C GLY A 56 -24.85 8.81 21.10
N PHE A 57 -25.20 10.10 21.06
CA PHE A 57 -24.28 11.20 20.77
C PHE A 57 -23.38 11.51 21.98
N ASP A 58 -23.95 11.53 23.18
CA ASP A 58 -23.18 11.71 24.43
C ASP A 58 -22.10 10.63 24.61
N ASP A 59 -22.46 9.35 24.36
CA ASP A 59 -21.51 8.24 24.43
C ASP A 59 -20.40 8.37 23.37
N PHE A 60 -20.76 8.79 22.15
CA PHE A 60 -19.78 9.06 21.09
C PHE A 60 -18.78 10.13 21.51
N LEU A 61 -19.28 11.30 21.95
CA LEU A 61 -18.42 12.40 22.38
C LEU A 61 -17.52 11.97 23.53
N ARG A 62 -18.06 11.21 24.48
CA ARG A 62 -17.28 10.68 25.59
C ARG A 62 -16.15 9.77 25.13
N VAL A 63 -16.43 8.82 24.23
CA VAL A 63 -15.40 7.90 23.71
C VAL A 63 -14.29 8.68 23.01
N GLN A 64 -14.63 9.64 22.15
CA GLN A 64 -13.62 10.43 21.44
C GLN A 64 -12.87 11.40 22.38
N GLY A 65 -13.57 12.01 23.34
CA GLY A 65 -12.97 12.91 24.32
C GLY A 65 -11.99 12.19 25.26
N LEU A 66 -12.29 10.95 25.66
CA LEU A 66 -11.37 10.12 26.45
C LEU A 66 -10.12 9.72 25.65
N LEU A 67 -10.27 9.42 24.35
CA LEU A 67 -9.13 9.19 23.47
C LEU A 67 -8.24 10.45 23.38
N LEU A 68 -8.83 11.61 23.10
CA LEU A 68 -8.10 12.88 23.00
C LEU A 68 -7.43 13.28 24.32
N LYS A 69 -8.07 13.01 25.46
CA LYS A 69 -7.46 13.22 26.78
C LYS A 69 -6.22 12.35 26.96
N LEU A 70 -6.31 11.06 26.64
CA LEU A 70 -5.17 10.14 26.71
C LEU A 70 -4.05 10.57 25.74
N VAL A 71 -4.39 11.01 24.53
CA VAL A 71 -3.45 11.58 23.56
C VAL A 71 -2.71 12.79 24.13
N CYS A 72 -3.40 13.67 24.87
CA CYS A 72 -2.75 14.82 25.53
C CYS A 72 -1.82 14.39 26.67
N GLU A 73 -2.19 13.37 27.45
CA GLU A 73 -1.33 12.78 28.48
C GLU A 73 -0.07 12.16 27.87
N ILE A 74 -0.23 11.40 26.78
CA ILE A 74 0.87 10.83 25.98
C ILE A 74 1.75 11.96 25.44
N TYR A 75 1.16 13.01 24.88
CA TYR A 75 1.92 14.13 24.34
C TYR A 75 2.84 14.74 25.40
N GLU A 76 2.40 14.88 26.65
CA GLU A 76 3.22 15.42 27.73
C GLU A 76 4.37 14.48 28.16
N ASP A 77 4.10 13.17 28.27
CA ASP A 77 5.09 12.13 28.59
C ASP A 77 5.03 10.91 27.65
N PRO A 78 5.54 11.02 26.40
CA PRO A 78 5.43 9.92 25.44
C PRO A 78 6.13 8.64 25.90
N LYS A 79 7.26 8.78 26.59
CA LYS A 79 8.07 7.65 27.05
C LYS A 79 7.42 6.93 28.23
N GLY A 80 6.81 7.66 29.16
CA GLY A 80 6.06 7.05 30.26
C GLY A 80 4.84 6.26 29.78
N HIS A 81 4.27 6.64 28.64
CA HIS A 81 3.11 5.98 28.06
C HIS A 81 3.43 4.91 27.00
N ALA A 82 4.67 4.79 26.53
CA ALA A 82 5.12 3.77 25.58
C ALA A 82 5.16 2.36 26.22
N THR A 83 3.98 1.79 26.46
CA THR A 83 3.79 0.51 27.17
C THR A 83 2.78 -0.38 26.43
N PRO A 84 2.85 -1.71 26.60
CA PRO A 84 1.84 -2.64 26.08
C PRO A 84 0.41 -2.28 26.53
N GLU A 85 0.25 -1.82 27.78
CA GLU A 85 -1.05 -1.49 28.35
C GLU A 85 -1.67 -0.26 27.67
N THR A 86 -0.91 0.81 27.50
CA THR A 86 -1.37 2.00 26.75
C THR A 86 -1.64 1.63 25.29
N ASN A 87 -0.76 0.84 24.67
CA ASN A 87 -0.95 0.40 23.29
C ASN A 87 -2.25 -0.36 23.09
N SER A 88 -2.53 -1.33 23.95
CA SER A 88 -3.80 -2.06 23.95
C SER A 88 -4.97 -1.10 24.17
N LEU A 89 -4.88 -0.17 25.12
CA LEU A 89 -5.94 0.80 25.39
C LEU A 89 -6.26 1.69 24.19
N LEU A 90 -5.23 2.13 23.45
CA LEU A 90 -5.37 2.97 22.27
C LEU A 90 -6.10 2.24 21.16
N TYR A 91 -5.80 0.97 20.89
CA TYR A 91 -6.28 0.25 19.70
C TYR A 91 -7.41 -0.76 19.94
N LYS A 92 -7.78 -1.04 21.21
CA LYS A 92 -8.74 -2.10 21.57
C LYS A 92 -10.09 -2.01 20.87
N ASP A 93 -10.55 -0.82 20.53
CA ASP A 93 -11.87 -0.59 19.93
C ASP A 93 -11.90 -0.95 18.45
N ILE A 94 -10.76 -0.84 17.77
CA ILE A 94 -10.63 -1.15 16.34
C ILE A 94 -9.93 -2.49 16.07
N ALA A 95 -9.45 -3.17 17.11
CA ALA A 95 -8.77 -4.46 16.97
C ALA A 95 -9.75 -5.65 16.92
N GLY A 96 -9.53 -6.56 15.96
CA GLY A 96 -10.28 -7.81 15.86
C GLY A 96 -11.80 -7.61 15.86
N ASP A 97 -12.52 -8.45 16.62
CA ASP A 97 -14.00 -8.43 16.67
C ASP A 97 -14.58 -7.18 17.37
N ALA A 98 -13.79 -6.48 18.19
CA ALA A 98 -14.24 -5.27 18.87
C ALA A 98 -14.64 -4.18 17.87
N TYR A 99 -14.00 -4.19 16.69
CA TYR A 99 -14.31 -3.29 15.59
C TYR A 99 -15.80 -3.29 15.23
N ASN A 100 -16.49 -4.43 15.29
CA ASN A 100 -17.93 -4.53 14.97
C ASN A 100 -18.86 -3.72 15.91
N SER A 101 -18.29 -3.14 16.97
CA SER A 101 -18.96 -2.31 17.98
C SER A 101 -18.31 -0.94 18.12
N SER A 102 -17.40 -0.57 17.22
CA SER A 102 -16.71 0.71 17.22
C SER A 102 -17.50 1.77 16.46
N TYR A 103 -17.42 3.03 16.91
CA TYR A 103 -17.89 4.18 16.12
C TYR A 103 -17.11 4.39 14.82
N THR A 104 -15.91 3.81 14.72
CA THR A 104 -15.17 3.74 13.47
C THR A 104 -15.75 2.71 12.50
N GLU A 105 -16.66 1.84 12.91
CA GLU A 105 -17.30 0.89 12.01
C GLU A 105 -18.57 1.50 11.40
N PRO A 106 -18.66 1.65 10.06
CA PRO A 106 -19.76 2.39 9.45
C PRO A 106 -21.16 1.85 9.75
N GLU A 107 -21.37 0.52 9.78
CA GLU A 107 -22.69 -0.06 10.04
C GLU A 107 -23.11 0.09 11.51
N TYR A 108 -22.17 -0.02 12.44
CA TYR A 108 -22.38 0.25 13.86
C TYR A 108 -22.72 1.72 14.07
N CYS A 109 -21.93 2.63 13.49
CA CYS A 109 -22.22 4.06 13.56
C CYS A 109 -23.62 4.36 13.01
N TYR A 110 -23.98 3.79 11.84
CA TYR A 110 -25.32 3.92 11.26
C TYR A 110 -26.42 3.32 12.15
N LYS A 111 -26.17 2.19 12.80
CA LYS A 111 -27.10 1.56 13.74
C LYS A 111 -27.36 2.43 14.98
N VAL A 112 -26.37 3.21 15.43
CA VAL A 112 -26.51 4.09 16.59
C VAL A 112 -27.29 5.36 16.23
N PHE A 113 -26.95 6.02 15.12
CA PHE A 113 -27.50 7.35 14.79
C PHE A 113 -28.67 7.33 13.80
N GLY A 114 -28.85 6.27 13.01
CA GLY A 114 -29.99 6.03 12.11
C GLY A 114 -30.06 6.92 10.86
N ASP A 115 -29.53 8.15 10.90
CA ASP A 115 -29.39 9.03 9.74
C ASP A 115 -28.06 8.78 9.02
N ARG A 116 -28.12 8.60 7.70
CA ARG A 116 -26.95 8.19 6.93
C ARG A 116 -25.88 9.27 6.85
N LYS A 117 -26.29 10.53 6.72
CA LYS A 117 -25.42 11.68 6.50
C LYS A 117 -24.73 12.08 7.81
N LEU A 118 -25.48 12.07 8.91
CA LEU A 118 -24.97 12.21 10.28
C LEU A 118 -23.97 11.10 10.62
N SER A 119 -24.36 9.84 10.41
CA SER A 119 -23.52 8.68 10.75
C SER A 119 -22.19 8.67 9.99
N SER A 120 -22.19 9.05 8.71
CA SER A 120 -20.95 9.10 7.92
C SER A 120 -20.01 10.20 8.41
N ALA A 121 -20.53 11.36 8.81
CA ALA A 121 -19.71 12.45 9.35
C ALA A 121 -19.06 12.07 10.70
N LEU A 122 -19.84 11.46 11.61
CA LEU A 122 -19.35 11.01 12.91
C LEU A 122 -18.37 9.82 12.77
N ASN A 123 -18.64 8.90 11.85
CA ASN A 123 -17.75 7.79 11.53
C ASN A 123 -16.40 8.29 10.98
N TRP A 124 -16.44 9.27 10.06
CA TRP A 124 -15.24 9.95 9.57
C TRP A 124 -14.45 10.60 10.70
N PHE A 125 -15.12 11.33 11.60
CA PHE A 125 -14.46 11.95 12.74
C PHE A 125 -13.77 10.89 13.62
N ALA A 126 -14.52 9.85 14.02
CA ALA A 126 -14.01 8.80 14.89
C ALA A 126 -12.80 8.05 14.31
N ALA A 127 -12.75 7.89 12.99
CA ALA A 127 -11.62 7.23 12.33
C ALA A 127 -10.41 8.17 12.21
N ASN A 128 -10.62 9.41 11.77
CA ASN A 128 -9.53 10.33 11.43
C ASN A 128 -8.92 11.04 12.66
N VAL A 129 -9.67 11.22 13.75
CA VAL A 129 -9.13 11.76 15.02
C VAL A 129 -8.01 10.89 15.59
N ARG A 130 -7.95 9.62 15.21
CA ARG A 130 -6.91 8.67 15.65
C ARG A 130 -5.54 8.97 15.07
N ASP A 131 -5.43 9.83 14.05
CA ASP A 131 -4.14 10.37 13.58
C ASP A 131 -3.41 11.15 14.70
N THR A 132 -4.13 11.61 15.73
CA THR A 132 -3.52 12.26 16.89
C THR A 132 -2.68 11.31 17.76
N ILE A 133 -2.88 9.99 17.66
CA ILE A 133 -2.15 9.00 18.46
C ILE A 133 -0.65 9.06 18.13
N THR A 134 -0.30 8.91 16.85
CA THR A 134 1.10 8.98 16.40
C THR A 134 1.67 10.39 16.57
N ALA A 135 0.85 11.42 16.33
CA ALA A 135 1.22 12.82 16.57
C ALA A 135 1.65 13.09 18.03
N ALA A 136 0.98 12.47 19.02
CA ALA A 136 1.36 12.61 20.43
C ALA A 136 2.77 12.07 20.71
N TYR A 137 3.09 10.89 20.19
CA TYR A 137 4.44 10.31 20.34
C TYR A 137 5.50 11.11 19.58
N GLU A 138 5.17 11.67 18.42
CA GLU A 138 6.05 12.52 17.61
C GLU A 138 6.18 13.95 18.13
N ARG A 139 5.47 14.32 19.21
CA ARG A 139 5.37 15.70 19.71
C ARG A 139 4.84 16.67 18.66
N ASP A 140 4.00 16.20 17.75
CA ASP A 140 3.34 17.04 16.74
C ASP A 140 2.12 17.77 17.33
N LEU A 141 2.43 18.83 18.08
CA LEU A 141 1.43 19.65 18.76
C LEU A 141 0.40 20.26 17.80
N TRP A 142 0.83 20.62 16.59
CA TRP A 142 -0.06 21.20 15.58
C TRP A 142 -1.20 20.25 15.23
N THR A 143 -0.89 18.99 14.92
CA THR A 143 -1.92 17.98 14.60
C THR A 143 -2.87 17.77 15.77
N ILE A 144 -2.36 17.72 17.01
CA ILE A 144 -3.18 17.54 18.20
C ILE A 144 -4.13 18.72 18.41
N VAL A 145 -3.64 19.96 18.31
CA VAL A 145 -4.42 21.18 18.53
C VAL A 145 -5.59 21.27 17.55
N ILE A 146 -5.34 21.07 16.26
CA ILE A 146 -6.41 21.22 15.25
C ILE A 146 -7.53 20.19 15.45
N TRP A 147 -7.19 18.96 15.89
CA TRP A 147 -8.17 17.91 16.16
C TRP A 147 -8.90 18.14 17.49
N LEU A 148 -8.23 18.67 18.52
CA LEU A 148 -8.86 19.10 19.76
C LEU A 148 -9.89 20.20 19.50
N GLU A 149 -9.54 21.20 18.70
CA GLU A 149 -10.46 22.29 18.36
C GLU A 149 -11.65 21.80 17.54
N LEU A 150 -11.42 20.92 16.56
CA LEU A 150 -12.51 20.27 15.82
C LEU A 150 -13.44 19.49 16.75
N PHE A 151 -12.89 18.80 17.75
CA PHE A 151 -13.69 18.10 18.76
C PHE A 151 -14.51 19.06 19.64
N LEU A 152 -13.95 20.22 20.01
CA LEU A 152 -14.68 21.23 20.77
C LEU A 152 -15.79 21.90 19.93
N GLU A 153 -15.56 22.11 18.64
CA GLU A 153 -16.61 22.54 17.70
C GLU A 153 -17.73 21.49 17.62
N LEU A 154 -17.37 20.20 17.57
CA LEU A 154 -18.33 19.11 17.59
C LEU A 154 -19.17 19.06 18.88
N ILE A 155 -18.56 19.32 20.04
CA ILE A 155 -19.30 19.48 21.31
C ILE A 155 -20.28 20.66 21.19
N GLY A 156 -19.82 21.82 20.71
CA GLY A 156 -20.67 23.00 20.55
C GLY A 156 -21.89 22.73 19.67
N LEU A 157 -21.70 22.02 18.54
CA LEU A 157 -22.79 21.62 17.66
C LEU A 157 -23.79 20.65 18.31
N SER A 158 -23.35 19.86 19.30
CA SER A 158 -24.22 18.93 20.02
C SER A 158 -25.12 19.60 21.06
N ASP A 159 -24.67 20.75 21.59
CA ASP A 159 -25.42 21.56 22.55
C ASP A 159 -26.45 22.48 21.86
N GLU A 160 -26.33 22.66 20.54
CA GLU A 160 -27.28 23.42 19.73
C GLU A 160 -28.47 22.55 19.28
N ASP A 161 -29.69 23.04 19.47
CA ASP A 161 -30.91 22.45 18.86
C ASP A 161 -30.92 22.75 17.34
N ASP A 162 -29.97 22.21 16.58
CA ASP A 162 -29.86 22.39 15.13
C ASP A 162 -30.79 21.41 14.37
N GLU A 163 -31.72 21.95 13.58
CA GLU A 163 -32.63 21.18 12.73
C GLU A 163 -31.88 20.43 11.59
N ASP A 164 -30.66 20.83 11.20
CA ASP A 164 -29.80 20.16 10.21
C ASP A 164 -28.37 19.88 10.72
N MET A 165 -28.28 19.22 11.88
CA MET A 165 -27.00 18.76 12.44
C MET A 165 -26.11 18.00 11.43
N ALA A 166 -26.71 17.18 10.55
CA ALA A 166 -25.95 16.46 9.52
C ALA A 166 -25.31 17.40 8.47
N GLY A 167 -26.00 18.48 8.08
CA GLY A 167 -25.47 19.53 7.22
C GLY A 167 -24.36 20.34 7.89
N ALA A 168 -24.53 20.68 9.17
CA ALA A 168 -23.53 21.38 9.96
C ALA A 168 -22.22 20.56 10.06
N LEU A 169 -22.31 19.27 10.39
CA LEU A 169 -21.14 18.39 10.48
C LEU A 169 -20.39 18.21 9.15
N HIS A 170 -21.10 18.07 8.03
CA HIS A 170 -20.42 18.02 6.73
C HIS A 170 -19.75 19.35 6.37
N SER A 171 -20.33 20.48 6.76
CA SER A 171 -19.71 21.79 6.57
C SER A 171 -18.45 21.93 7.43
N MET A 172 -18.52 21.52 8.70
CA MET A 172 -17.38 21.44 9.62
C MET A 172 -16.23 20.62 9.01
N ILE A 173 -16.52 19.42 8.48
CA ILE A 173 -15.52 18.57 7.80
C ILE A 173 -14.91 19.27 6.59
N TYR A 174 -15.75 19.87 5.73
CA TYR A 174 -15.28 20.57 4.54
C TYR A 174 -14.30 21.70 4.89
N TYR A 175 -14.66 22.56 5.84
CA TYR A 175 -13.82 23.68 6.25
C TYR A 175 -12.55 23.23 6.98
N PHE A 176 -12.65 22.22 7.85
CA PHE A 176 -11.47 21.64 8.49
C PHE A 176 -10.47 21.08 7.48
N VAL A 177 -10.94 20.37 6.45
CA VAL A 177 -10.07 19.88 5.38
C VAL A 177 -9.47 21.05 4.61
N HIS A 178 -10.30 22.01 4.18
CA HIS A 178 -9.88 23.17 3.40
C HIS A 178 -8.84 24.04 4.12
N ASP A 179 -9.13 24.43 5.36
CA ASP A 179 -8.36 25.46 6.10
C ASP A 179 -6.96 24.99 6.46
N TYR A 180 -6.78 23.68 6.63
CA TYR A 180 -5.49 23.07 6.97
C TYR A 180 -4.78 22.39 5.79
N ASP A 181 -5.37 22.36 4.58
CA ASP A 181 -4.81 21.61 3.43
C ASP A 181 -3.42 22.12 3.00
N ASP A 182 -3.20 23.45 3.04
CA ASP A 182 -1.90 24.06 2.69
C ASP A 182 -0.77 23.54 3.60
N GLU A 183 -0.98 23.63 4.92
CA GLU A 183 0.02 23.20 5.92
C GLU A 183 0.19 21.67 5.94
N ARG A 184 -0.89 20.89 5.74
CA ARG A 184 -0.82 19.43 5.59
C ARG A 184 0.00 19.03 4.38
N MET A 185 -0.26 19.67 3.23
CA MET A 185 0.42 19.37 1.98
C MET A 185 1.91 19.73 2.05
N GLU A 186 2.24 20.89 2.63
CA GLU A 186 3.63 21.29 2.87
C GLU A 186 4.35 20.25 3.74
N ARG A 187 3.76 19.86 4.87
CA ARG A 187 4.33 18.83 5.78
C ARG A 187 4.53 17.49 5.08
N GLN A 188 3.55 17.06 4.28
CA GLN A 188 3.65 15.81 3.51
C GLN A 188 4.84 15.85 2.54
N ILE A 189 4.97 16.91 1.73
CA ILE A 189 6.07 17.03 0.77
C ILE A 189 7.41 17.21 1.50
N LYS A 190 7.46 18.00 2.58
CA LYS A 190 8.66 18.16 3.41
C LYS A 190 9.15 16.81 3.93
N SER A 191 8.26 15.98 4.49
CA SER A 191 8.63 14.65 5.03
C SER A 191 9.20 13.70 3.97
N LEU A 192 8.83 13.89 2.70
CA LEU A 192 9.32 13.08 1.59
C LEU A 192 10.77 13.44 1.23
N VAL A 193 11.08 14.73 1.15
CA VAL A 193 12.31 15.23 0.49
C VAL A 193 13.33 15.85 1.45
N VAL A 194 12.94 16.21 2.67
CA VAL A 194 13.81 16.88 3.64
C VAL A 194 14.33 15.87 4.67
N TYR A 195 15.65 15.75 4.75
CA TYR A 195 16.34 14.96 5.77
C TYR A 195 16.13 15.57 7.17
N ASP A 196 15.65 14.75 8.11
CA ASP A 196 15.40 15.12 9.50
C ASP A 196 15.99 14.08 10.47
N PRO A 197 17.23 14.28 10.96
CA PRO A 197 17.87 13.39 11.93
C PRO A 197 17.28 13.48 13.34
N ASP A 198 16.47 14.50 13.62
CA ASP A 198 15.87 14.73 14.94
C ASP A 198 14.45 14.10 15.03
N SER A 199 13.95 13.54 13.92
CA SER A 199 12.67 12.84 13.88
C SER A 199 12.65 11.61 14.81
N LEU A 200 11.47 11.34 15.39
CA LEU A 200 11.26 10.17 16.25
C LEU A 200 11.69 8.86 15.57
N ILE A 201 11.31 8.66 14.30
CA ILE A 201 11.64 7.44 13.57
C ILE A 201 13.17 7.29 13.44
N TYR A 202 13.88 8.38 13.13
CA TYR A 202 15.34 8.34 13.05
C TYR A 202 15.97 7.99 14.41
N GLU A 203 15.47 8.56 15.52
CA GLU A 203 15.90 8.20 16.88
C GLU A 203 15.67 6.70 17.17
N LEU A 204 14.50 6.17 16.85
CA LEU A 204 14.14 4.76 17.08
C LEU A 204 15.00 3.79 16.24
N VAL A 205 15.31 4.14 15.01
CA VAL A 205 16.14 3.30 14.11
C VAL A 205 17.62 3.43 14.44
N CYS A 206 18.15 4.65 14.51
CA CYS A 206 19.58 4.88 14.51
C CYS A 206 20.18 4.87 15.93
N ASN A 207 19.43 5.33 16.94
CA ASN A 207 19.99 5.66 18.24
C ASN A 207 19.57 4.70 19.37
N LYS A 208 18.42 4.02 19.24
CA LYS A 208 18.00 3.01 20.23
C LYS A 208 18.87 1.74 20.21
N ASP A 209 18.89 1.08 21.36
CA ASP A 209 19.37 -0.30 21.50
C ASP A 209 18.22 -1.26 21.16
N HIS A 210 18.39 -2.00 20.07
CA HIS A 210 17.34 -2.88 19.54
C HIS A 210 17.23 -4.23 20.26
N LYS A 211 18.06 -4.47 21.30
CA LYS A 211 17.94 -5.69 22.12
C LYS A 211 16.71 -5.69 23.03
N ASP A 212 16.14 -4.52 23.31
CA ASP A 212 14.95 -4.36 24.13
C ASP A 212 13.79 -3.86 23.28
N THR A 213 12.88 -4.76 22.90
CA THR A 213 11.79 -4.45 21.98
C THR A 213 10.75 -3.47 22.53
N ARG A 214 10.84 -3.05 23.80
CA ARG A 214 9.91 -2.07 24.39
C ARG A 214 9.94 -0.70 23.69
N TYR A 215 11.03 -0.34 22.99
CA TYR A 215 11.06 0.90 22.21
C TYR A 215 10.00 0.92 21.09
N LEU A 216 9.52 -0.25 20.63
CA LEU A 216 8.52 -0.31 19.56
C LEU A 216 7.22 0.40 19.94
N TYR A 217 6.86 0.41 21.23
CA TYR A 217 5.69 1.15 21.70
C TYR A 217 5.85 2.68 21.60
N GLU A 218 7.08 3.20 21.49
CA GLU A 218 7.33 4.62 21.28
C GLU A 218 6.90 5.08 19.88
N TYR A 219 6.68 4.18 18.92
CA TYR A 219 6.11 4.55 17.62
C TYR A 219 4.67 5.08 17.74
N GLY A 220 3.94 4.72 18.81
CA GLY A 220 2.51 5.01 18.91
C GLY A 220 1.66 4.26 17.89
N GLU A 221 2.18 3.16 17.35
CA GLU A 221 1.56 2.28 16.35
C GLU A 221 0.95 1.04 16.99
N TYR A 222 0.11 0.27 16.29
CA TYR A 222 -0.45 -0.97 16.84
C TYR A 222 0.63 -2.06 16.86
N ILE A 223 1.15 -2.41 18.04
CA ILE A 223 2.26 -3.35 18.17
C ILE A 223 1.73 -4.73 18.52
N THR A 224 2.05 -5.71 17.68
CA THR A 224 1.65 -7.11 17.82
C THR A 224 2.86 -8.03 17.96
N ASP A 225 2.60 -9.33 18.04
CA ASP A 225 3.65 -10.35 17.99
C ASP A 225 4.44 -10.29 16.67
N ASN A 226 3.87 -9.79 15.56
CA ASN A 226 4.59 -9.62 14.30
C ASN A 226 5.80 -8.69 14.48
N GLU A 227 5.56 -7.49 15.01
CA GLU A 227 6.61 -6.49 15.23
C GLU A 227 7.60 -6.96 16.31
N LEU A 228 7.09 -7.47 17.44
CA LEU A 228 7.91 -7.88 18.59
C LEU A 228 8.83 -9.06 18.28
N MET A 229 8.31 -10.12 17.65
CA MET A 229 9.11 -11.32 17.34
C MET A 229 10.06 -11.06 16.18
N THR A 230 9.68 -10.24 15.19
CA THR A 230 10.59 -9.83 14.10
C THR A 230 11.77 -9.04 14.65
N ALA A 231 11.51 -8.01 15.48
CA ALA A 231 12.57 -7.22 16.12
C ALA A 231 13.51 -8.10 16.93
N LYS A 232 12.93 -9.02 17.72
CA LYS A 232 13.70 -9.96 18.52
C LYS A 232 14.58 -10.86 17.64
N TYR A 233 14.00 -11.51 16.63
CA TYR A 233 14.72 -12.42 15.74
C TYR A 233 15.89 -11.71 15.03
N LEU A 234 15.67 -10.51 14.50
CA LEU A 234 16.72 -9.71 13.87
C LEU A 234 17.77 -9.21 14.86
N SER A 235 17.38 -8.89 16.11
CA SER A 235 18.34 -8.46 17.15
C SER A 235 19.28 -9.58 17.62
N GLU A 236 18.90 -10.84 17.41
CA GLU A 236 19.69 -12.03 17.74
C GLU A 236 20.68 -12.42 16.63
N MET A 237 20.50 -11.88 15.41
CA MET A 237 21.43 -12.08 14.30
C MET A 237 22.79 -11.42 14.56
N SER A 238 23.83 -11.97 13.93
CA SER A 238 25.15 -11.35 13.94
C SER A 238 25.16 -10.04 13.15
N GLY A 239 26.11 -9.17 13.48
CA GLY A 239 26.30 -7.93 12.73
C GLY A 239 26.64 -8.16 11.26
N ASP A 240 27.30 -9.27 10.93
CA ASP A 240 27.62 -9.63 9.54
C ASP A 240 26.36 -10.06 8.78
N GLU A 241 25.50 -10.88 9.37
CA GLU A 241 24.20 -11.28 8.77
C GLU A 241 23.31 -10.07 8.48
N LEU A 242 23.17 -9.15 9.45
CA LEU A 242 22.38 -7.93 9.26
C LEU A 242 22.99 -7.02 8.17
N ASN A 243 24.32 -6.93 8.11
CA ASN A 243 25.00 -6.16 7.07
C ASN A 243 24.77 -6.75 5.68
N ASP A 244 24.84 -8.07 5.53
CA ASP A 244 24.64 -8.77 4.26
C ASP A 244 23.17 -8.68 3.79
N MET A 245 22.21 -8.80 4.71
CA MET A 245 20.79 -8.57 4.43
C MET A 245 20.53 -7.15 3.96
N ALA A 246 21.08 -6.15 4.67
CA ALA A 246 20.97 -4.76 4.24
C ALA A 246 21.67 -4.51 2.89
N ARG A 247 22.85 -5.10 2.70
CA ARG A 247 23.64 -4.96 1.47
C ARG A 247 22.91 -5.50 0.25
N THR A 248 22.17 -6.60 0.42
CA THR A 248 21.40 -7.21 -0.66
C THR A 248 20.48 -6.18 -1.32
N TYR A 249 19.77 -5.37 -0.54
CA TYR A 249 18.84 -4.38 -1.10
C TYR A 249 19.46 -3.00 -1.36
N THR A 250 20.46 -2.54 -0.59
CA THR A 250 21.14 -1.27 -0.88
C THR A 250 22.02 -1.34 -2.13
N GLU A 251 22.70 -2.47 -2.39
CA GLU A 251 23.43 -2.67 -3.65
C GLU A 251 22.49 -2.94 -4.81
N GLY A 252 21.34 -3.59 -4.57
CA GLY A 252 20.22 -3.62 -5.54
C GLY A 252 19.89 -2.19 -5.98
N TYR A 253 19.61 -1.30 -5.01
CA TYR A 253 19.33 0.11 -5.27
C TYR A 253 20.37 0.81 -6.12
N LYS A 254 21.65 0.66 -5.78
CA LYS A 254 22.73 1.23 -6.58
C LYS A 254 22.77 0.65 -8.00
N LYS A 255 22.62 -0.66 -8.16
CA LYS A 255 22.58 -1.32 -9.47
C LYS A 255 21.41 -0.84 -10.32
N GLY A 256 20.24 -0.61 -9.73
CA GLY A 256 19.09 -0.05 -10.44
C GLY A 256 19.36 1.33 -11.03
N PHE A 257 20.13 2.18 -10.34
CA PHE A 257 20.62 3.45 -10.90
C PHE A 257 21.61 3.24 -12.06
N GLU A 258 22.54 2.31 -11.92
CA GLU A 258 23.53 1.97 -12.95
C GLU A 258 22.85 1.43 -14.22
N ALA A 259 21.90 0.50 -14.08
CA ALA A 259 21.12 -0.10 -15.16
C ALA A 259 20.27 0.93 -15.92
N ALA A 260 19.65 1.86 -15.18
CA ALA A 260 18.88 2.96 -15.77
C ALA A 260 19.74 4.10 -16.34
N GLY A 261 21.07 4.05 -16.18
CA GLY A 261 21.98 5.13 -16.60
C GLY A 261 21.77 6.43 -15.83
N ILE A 262 21.26 6.36 -14.60
CA ILE A 262 20.97 7.50 -13.73
C ILE A 262 22.18 7.76 -12.83
N ASP A 263 22.69 8.99 -12.87
CA ASP A 263 23.82 9.42 -12.05
C ASP A 263 23.40 9.64 -10.59
N LEU A 264 23.59 8.63 -9.76
CA LEU A 264 23.26 8.66 -8.33
C LEU A 264 23.98 9.79 -7.58
N SER A 265 25.16 10.23 -8.04
CA SER A 265 25.92 11.30 -7.36
C SER A 265 25.24 12.68 -7.39
N LYS A 266 24.21 12.84 -8.23
CA LYS A 266 23.36 14.04 -8.29
C LYS A 266 22.21 14.01 -7.27
N LYS A 267 22.08 12.93 -6.50
CA LYS A 267 21.04 12.74 -5.50
C LYS A 267 21.59 12.93 -4.10
N SER A 268 20.70 13.34 -3.21
CA SER A 268 21.04 13.72 -1.83
C SER A 268 20.24 12.95 -0.80
N VAL A 269 19.02 12.50 -1.13
CA VAL A 269 18.14 11.80 -0.18
C VAL A 269 17.52 10.54 -0.78
N VAL A 270 17.38 9.51 0.06
CA VAL A 270 16.65 8.26 -0.22
C VAL A 270 15.57 8.07 0.85
N GLU A 271 14.36 7.68 0.44
CA GLU A 271 13.29 7.35 1.39
C GLU A 271 13.39 5.86 1.75
N ILE A 272 13.50 5.51 3.04
CA ILE A 272 13.32 4.11 3.45
C ILE A 272 11.88 3.89 3.93
N ARG A 273 11.22 2.88 3.36
CA ARG A 273 9.92 2.37 3.82
C ARG A 273 10.12 0.98 4.42
N PHE A 274 9.60 0.73 5.61
CA PHE A 274 9.77 -0.56 6.26
C PHE A 274 8.68 -0.82 7.31
N PRO A 275 8.32 -2.09 7.55
CA PRO A 275 7.44 -2.46 8.64
C PRO A 275 8.21 -2.42 9.98
N ILE A 276 7.56 -1.92 11.02
CA ILE A 276 8.10 -1.84 12.38
C ILE A 276 8.57 -3.23 12.83
N GLY A 277 9.71 -3.28 13.51
CA GLY A 277 10.43 -4.49 13.90
C GLY A 277 11.62 -4.84 13.00
N PHE A 278 11.77 -4.21 11.82
CA PHE A 278 12.95 -4.38 10.97
C PHE A 278 14.12 -3.43 11.29
N GLU A 279 14.02 -2.63 12.37
CA GLU A 279 15.01 -1.60 12.70
C GLU A 279 16.46 -2.09 12.75
N PRO A 280 16.79 -3.30 13.26
CA PRO A 280 18.17 -3.79 13.26
C PRO A 280 18.81 -3.84 11.85
N MET A 281 18.05 -4.29 10.84
CA MET A 281 18.51 -4.33 9.45
C MET A 281 18.53 -2.91 8.85
N ILE A 282 17.49 -2.12 9.08
CA ILE A 282 17.39 -0.75 8.54
C ILE A 282 18.53 0.13 9.06
N LYS A 283 18.94 -0.04 10.32
CA LYS A 283 20.10 0.65 10.89
C LYS A 283 21.39 0.39 10.10
N MET A 284 21.56 -0.82 9.55
CA MET A 284 22.72 -1.11 8.69
C MET A 284 22.55 -0.45 7.32
N ALA A 285 21.35 -0.48 6.76
CA ALA A 285 21.08 0.17 5.48
C ALA A 285 21.23 1.69 5.52
N VAL A 286 20.84 2.36 6.61
CA VAL A 286 21.08 3.80 6.79
C VAL A 286 22.57 4.13 6.66
N LYS A 287 23.45 3.31 7.24
CA LYS A 287 24.90 3.48 7.13
C LYS A 287 25.39 3.25 5.69
N GLN A 288 24.90 2.20 5.04
CA GLN A 288 25.28 1.88 3.67
C GLN A 288 24.82 2.96 2.67
N PHE A 289 23.65 3.55 2.86
CA PHE A 289 23.21 4.70 2.06
C PHE A 289 24.03 5.96 2.35
N ASP A 290 24.42 6.20 3.60
CA ASP A 290 25.34 7.29 3.95
C ASP A 290 26.70 7.13 3.25
N GLU A 291 27.22 5.90 3.17
CA GLU A 291 28.43 5.56 2.40
C GLU A 291 28.26 5.81 0.89
N MET A 292 27.03 5.70 0.36
CA MET A 292 26.69 6.06 -1.02
C MET A 292 26.45 7.57 -1.22
N GLY A 293 26.55 8.38 -0.16
CA GLY A 293 26.34 9.83 -0.20
C GLY A 293 24.88 10.27 -0.06
N LEU A 294 23.98 9.38 0.33
CA LEU A 294 22.55 9.64 0.48
C LEU A 294 22.17 9.76 1.95
N LYS A 295 21.38 10.79 2.28
CA LYS A 295 20.73 10.91 3.58
C LYS A 295 19.36 10.22 3.55
N VAL A 296 18.98 9.58 4.65
CA VAL A 296 17.75 8.80 4.72
C VAL A 296 16.60 9.66 5.23
N THR A 297 15.50 9.73 4.48
CA THR A 297 14.22 10.22 4.98
C THR A 297 13.33 9.05 5.40
N PHE A 298 12.56 9.26 6.46
CA PHE A 298 11.49 8.37 6.88
C PHE A 298 10.18 9.16 6.84
N ARG A 299 9.17 8.60 6.20
CA ARG A 299 7.79 9.11 6.28
C ARG A 299 6.87 8.01 6.74
N ARG A 300 5.71 8.38 7.29
CA ARG A 300 4.66 7.42 7.57
C ARG A 300 3.26 8.00 7.39
N LYS A 301 2.35 7.10 7.01
CA LYS A 301 0.90 7.23 7.08
C LYS A 301 0.39 5.87 7.49
N THR A 302 -0.39 5.74 8.57
CA THR A 302 -0.62 4.42 9.20
C THR A 302 -2.05 4.10 9.61
N ASN A 303 -2.89 5.10 9.86
CA ASN A 303 -4.25 4.92 10.38
C ASN A 303 -5.22 4.26 9.36
N THR A 304 -5.89 5.05 8.52
CA THR A 304 -6.84 4.53 7.51
C THR A 304 -6.15 4.00 6.24
N SER A 305 -4.82 4.17 6.14
CA SER A 305 -3.98 3.60 5.09
C SER A 305 -2.54 3.49 5.61
N ALA A 306 -1.83 2.42 5.25
CA ALA A 306 -0.43 2.20 5.63
C ALA A 306 0.52 2.49 4.47
N THR A 307 1.50 3.37 4.65
CA THR A 307 2.60 3.65 3.69
C THR A 307 3.79 4.25 4.43
N GLY A 308 5.01 3.85 4.06
CA GLY A 308 6.23 4.38 4.68
C GLY A 308 6.70 3.48 5.82
N VAL A 309 6.72 3.99 7.04
CA VAL A 309 6.97 3.20 8.25
C VAL A 309 5.65 2.85 8.92
N PHE A 310 5.33 1.56 9.04
CA PHE A 310 4.00 1.11 9.47
C PHE A 310 4.04 -0.18 10.30
N SER A 311 2.94 -0.49 10.98
CA SER A 311 2.73 -1.73 11.73
C SER A 311 1.63 -2.59 11.09
N THR A 312 1.49 -3.83 11.57
CA THR A 312 0.36 -4.70 11.26
C THR A 312 -0.95 -3.97 11.53
N SER A 313 -1.89 -4.02 10.57
CA SER A 313 -3.19 -3.36 10.73
C SER A 313 -3.99 -3.95 11.89
N PRO A 314 -4.59 -3.15 12.79
CA PRO A 314 -5.45 -3.67 13.86
C PRO A 314 -6.68 -4.40 13.31
N ASN A 315 -7.16 -3.99 12.13
CA ASN A 315 -8.21 -4.67 11.39
C ASN A 315 -8.19 -4.24 9.91
N LYS A 316 -7.97 -5.18 8.99
CA LYS A 316 -7.96 -4.90 7.54
C LYS A 316 -9.32 -4.41 7.00
N GLN A 317 -10.42 -4.79 7.65
CA GLN A 317 -11.76 -4.27 7.33
C GLN A 317 -11.90 -2.79 7.68
N TYR A 318 -11.25 -2.32 8.75
CA TYR A 318 -11.23 -0.89 9.10
C TYR A 318 -10.60 -0.06 7.97
N GLN A 319 -9.40 -0.41 7.52
CA GLN A 319 -8.75 0.29 6.40
C GLN A 319 -9.59 0.20 5.11
N TYR A 320 -10.21 -0.96 4.84
CA TYR A 320 -11.10 -1.10 3.69
C TYR A 320 -12.32 -0.17 3.80
N ASP A 321 -12.98 -0.11 4.95
CA ASP A 321 -14.19 0.68 5.16
C ASP A 321 -13.96 2.19 4.99
N HIS A 322 -12.75 2.67 5.32
CA HIS A 322 -12.37 4.09 5.28
C HIS A 322 -11.63 4.54 4.01
N ARG A 323 -11.41 3.65 3.04
CA ARG A 323 -10.62 3.95 1.83
C ARG A 323 -11.19 5.07 0.94
N PHE A 324 -12.47 5.39 1.11
CA PHE A 324 -13.21 6.42 0.36
C PHE A 324 -13.85 7.46 1.27
N ASP A 325 -13.30 7.66 2.48
CA ASP A 325 -13.76 8.68 3.43
C ASP A 325 -13.74 10.10 2.83
N ASP A 326 -12.84 10.34 1.86
CA ASP A 326 -12.78 11.59 1.13
C ASP A 326 -14.00 11.86 0.25
N ALA A 327 -14.84 10.85 -0.04
CA ALA A 327 -16.12 11.04 -0.73
C ALA A 327 -17.07 12.01 0.01
N LEU A 328 -16.86 12.26 1.31
CA LEU A 328 -17.67 13.20 2.09
C LEU A 328 -17.41 14.67 1.72
N TYR A 329 -16.22 14.99 1.23
CA TYR A 329 -15.81 16.37 0.92
C TYR A 329 -15.18 16.52 -0.47
N MET A 330 -14.94 15.44 -1.21
CA MET A 330 -14.27 15.49 -2.50
C MET A 330 -15.13 16.22 -3.54
N VAL A 331 -14.73 17.46 -3.82
CA VAL A 331 -15.29 18.32 -4.85
C VAL A 331 -14.18 18.97 -5.66
N LYS A 332 -14.51 19.44 -6.86
CA LYS A 332 -13.54 20.03 -7.80
C LYS A 332 -12.77 21.22 -7.21
N ALA A 333 -13.44 22.04 -6.40
CA ALA A 333 -12.82 23.20 -5.76
C ALA A 333 -11.65 22.78 -4.85
N LEU A 334 -11.89 21.87 -3.89
CA LEU A 334 -10.84 21.36 -3.01
C LEU A 334 -9.74 20.64 -3.78
N SER A 335 -10.08 19.82 -4.77
CA SER A 335 -9.08 19.12 -5.58
C SER A 335 -8.15 20.10 -6.32
N THR A 336 -8.71 21.23 -6.78
CA THR A 336 -7.95 22.29 -7.46
C THR A 336 -7.04 23.04 -6.48
N GLU A 337 -7.53 23.39 -5.29
CA GLU A 337 -6.71 24.05 -4.26
C GLU A 337 -5.58 23.13 -3.78
N LYS A 338 -5.87 21.85 -3.55
CA LYS A 338 -4.88 20.85 -3.15
C LYS A 338 -3.71 20.74 -4.12
N LEU A 339 -3.97 20.82 -5.43
CA LEU A 339 -2.91 20.87 -6.45
C LEU A 339 -2.10 22.18 -6.39
N LYS A 340 -2.73 23.31 -6.07
CA LYS A 340 -2.02 24.60 -5.88
C LYS A 340 -1.11 24.54 -4.66
N TYR A 341 -1.58 23.99 -3.54
CA TYR A 341 -0.76 23.81 -2.34
C TYR A 341 0.39 22.84 -2.57
N ALA A 342 0.15 21.74 -3.28
CA ALA A 342 1.20 20.80 -3.67
C ALA A 342 2.27 21.51 -4.51
N LYS A 343 1.86 22.32 -5.48
CA LYS A 343 2.79 23.11 -6.30
C LYS A 343 3.61 24.08 -5.46
N LYS A 344 2.95 24.86 -4.60
CA LYS A 344 3.59 25.80 -3.67
C LYS A 344 4.64 25.10 -2.80
N ALA A 345 4.31 23.93 -2.24
CA ALA A 345 5.22 23.16 -1.41
C ALA A 345 6.40 22.59 -2.22
N PHE A 346 6.17 22.06 -3.43
CA PHE A 346 7.25 21.63 -4.32
C PHE A 346 8.16 22.78 -4.76
N GLU A 347 7.62 23.99 -4.97
CA GLU A 347 8.42 25.18 -5.24
C GLU A 347 9.29 25.56 -4.03
N MET A 348 8.76 25.44 -2.81
CA MET A 348 9.49 25.71 -1.57
C MET A 348 10.67 24.74 -1.36
N TYR A 349 10.48 23.46 -1.69
CA TYR A 349 11.48 22.40 -1.50
C TYR A 349 12.07 21.90 -2.83
N SER A 350 12.14 22.75 -3.85
CA SER A 350 12.49 22.35 -5.23
C SER A 350 13.88 21.71 -5.34
N GLU A 351 14.87 22.23 -4.62
CA GLU A 351 16.23 21.65 -4.59
C GLU A 351 16.23 20.26 -3.97
N GLN A 352 15.55 20.09 -2.84
CA GLN A 352 15.45 18.82 -2.12
C GLN A 352 14.65 17.79 -2.92
N ALA A 353 13.55 18.21 -3.56
CA ALA A 353 12.75 17.36 -4.45
C ALA A 353 13.57 16.86 -5.64
N ASN A 354 14.39 17.72 -6.27
CA ASN A 354 15.27 17.29 -7.34
C ASN A 354 16.34 16.29 -6.87
N GLY A 355 16.85 16.49 -5.65
CA GLY A 355 17.79 15.61 -4.97
C GLY A 355 17.21 14.28 -4.50
N TYR A 356 15.89 14.09 -4.57
CA TYR A 356 15.22 12.85 -4.20
C TYR A 356 15.59 11.70 -5.15
N ALA A 357 16.11 10.62 -4.58
CA ALA A 357 16.60 9.44 -5.28
C ALA A 357 15.50 8.39 -5.49
N GLY A 358 14.37 8.49 -4.77
CA GLY A 358 13.32 7.47 -4.79
C GLY A 358 13.34 6.57 -3.55
N PRO A 359 12.36 5.66 -3.43
CA PRO A 359 12.20 4.83 -2.24
C PRO A 359 13.04 3.54 -2.28
N ALA A 360 13.52 3.12 -1.12
CA ALA A 360 14.02 1.79 -0.83
C ALA A 360 13.05 1.11 0.15
N VAL A 361 12.38 0.07 -0.31
CA VAL A 361 11.17 -0.48 0.32
C VAL A 361 11.44 -1.89 0.84
N VAL A 362 11.13 -2.10 2.11
CA VAL A 362 10.96 -3.43 2.70
C VAL A 362 9.47 -3.70 2.81
N GLU A 363 9.00 -4.78 2.21
CA GLU A 363 7.64 -5.30 2.35
C GLU A 363 7.60 -6.54 3.22
N VAL A 364 6.40 -6.88 3.67
CA VAL A 364 6.15 -8.09 4.46
C VAL A 364 5.09 -8.96 3.83
N PHE A 365 5.14 -10.24 4.19
CA PHE A 365 4.17 -11.23 3.75
C PHE A 365 3.94 -12.30 4.82
N GLY A 366 2.92 -13.15 4.64
CA GLY A 366 2.58 -14.19 5.61
C GLY A 366 1.39 -13.87 6.53
N GLU A 367 0.91 -12.63 6.50
CA GLU A 367 -0.29 -12.19 7.23
C GLU A 367 -1.53 -13.02 6.86
N ARG A 368 -2.55 -13.00 7.73
CA ARG A 368 -3.85 -13.60 7.39
C ARG A 368 -4.45 -12.96 6.15
N LEU A 369 -4.98 -13.85 5.33
CA LEU A 369 -5.72 -13.55 4.11
C LEU A 369 -7.00 -12.79 4.45
N PHE A 370 -7.32 -11.80 3.65
CA PHE A 370 -8.44 -10.89 3.88
C PHE A 370 -9.35 -10.84 2.66
N VAL A 371 -10.65 -11.05 2.90
CA VAL A 371 -11.71 -10.79 1.93
C VAL A 371 -12.60 -9.71 2.54
N PRO A 372 -12.63 -8.50 1.96
CA PRO A 372 -13.42 -7.42 2.52
C PRO A 372 -14.91 -7.71 2.37
N VAL A 373 -15.67 -7.32 3.40
CA VAL A 373 -17.13 -7.28 3.34
C VAL A 373 -17.53 -5.87 2.92
N LYS A 374 -18.26 -5.74 1.80
CA LYS A 374 -18.83 -4.45 1.40
C LYS A 374 -19.97 -4.07 2.34
N LYS A 375 -19.76 -3.00 3.09
CA LYS A 375 -20.77 -2.42 3.96
C LYS A 375 -21.56 -1.37 3.20
N LYS A 376 -22.88 -1.37 3.41
CA LYS A 376 -23.75 -0.39 2.79
C LYS A 376 -23.49 0.97 3.40
N ALA A 377 -23.15 1.06 4.68
CA ALA A 377 -22.89 2.26 5.47
C ALA A 377 -21.61 3.02 5.08
N SER A 378 -20.61 2.36 4.51
CA SER A 378 -19.36 3.01 4.10
C SER A 378 -19.59 4.08 3.02
N PRO A 379 -18.81 5.18 3.05
CA PRO A 379 -18.74 6.11 1.94
C PRO A 379 -18.25 5.42 0.64
N GLY A 380 -18.66 5.98 -0.49
CA GLY A 380 -18.21 5.54 -1.80
C GLY A 380 -18.42 6.64 -2.81
N TYR A 381 -17.60 6.66 -3.85
CA TYR A 381 -17.70 7.69 -4.89
C TYR A 381 -18.97 7.55 -5.70
N ASP A 382 -19.61 8.68 -6.01
CA ASP A 382 -20.51 8.77 -7.14
C ASP A 382 -19.72 8.89 -8.47
N ALA A 383 -20.42 8.84 -9.61
CA ALA A 383 -19.78 8.90 -10.93
C ALA A 383 -18.96 10.19 -11.18
N SER A 384 -19.34 11.31 -10.56
CA SER A 384 -18.59 12.57 -10.68
C SER A 384 -17.32 12.53 -9.84
N GLN A 385 -17.40 11.92 -8.66
CA GLN A 385 -16.29 11.70 -7.74
C GLN A 385 -15.29 10.67 -8.27
N GLU A 386 -15.75 9.57 -8.87
CA GLU A 386 -14.87 8.59 -9.53
C GLU A 386 -13.99 9.29 -10.56
N LYS A 387 -14.61 10.07 -11.45
CA LYS A 387 -13.89 10.84 -12.48
C LYS A 387 -12.92 11.85 -11.86
N LEU A 388 -13.36 12.59 -10.85
CA LEU A 388 -12.53 13.58 -10.17
C LEU A 388 -11.33 12.94 -9.46
N SER A 389 -11.51 11.76 -8.85
CA SER A 389 -10.43 11.03 -8.18
C SER A 389 -9.33 10.60 -9.17
N VAL A 390 -9.73 10.15 -10.36
CA VAL A 390 -8.81 9.78 -11.45
C VAL A 390 -8.09 11.02 -11.98
N GLU A 391 -8.83 12.11 -12.25
CA GLU A 391 -8.24 13.37 -12.71
C GLU A 391 -7.23 13.93 -11.70
N TYR A 392 -7.58 13.95 -10.40
CA TYR A 392 -6.70 14.44 -9.35
C TYR A 392 -5.42 13.61 -9.22
N LYS A 393 -5.51 12.27 -9.22
CA LYS A 393 -4.33 11.39 -9.16
C LYS A 393 -3.39 11.62 -10.33
N ARG A 394 -3.93 11.71 -11.54
CA ARG A 394 -3.18 12.04 -12.75
C ARG A 394 -2.50 13.39 -12.62
N ASP A 395 -3.24 14.44 -12.31
CA ASP A 395 -2.73 15.81 -12.29
C ASP A 395 -1.68 16.00 -11.17
N PHE A 396 -1.86 15.35 -10.02
CA PHE A 396 -0.88 15.34 -8.94
C PHE A 396 0.40 14.59 -9.35
N ALA A 397 0.29 13.43 -10.00
CA ALA A 397 1.45 12.68 -10.49
C ALA A 397 2.25 13.47 -11.54
N LEU A 398 1.56 14.15 -12.46
CA LEU A 398 2.20 15.04 -13.44
C LEU A 398 2.93 16.20 -12.75
N LEU A 399 2.27 16.86 -11.81
CA LEU A 399 2.87 17.92 -11.01
C LEU A 399 4.11 17.42 -10.25
N GLN A 400 4.02 16.27 -9.58
CA GLN A 400 5.14 15.69 -8.86
C GLN A 400 6.32 15.41 -9.82
N ASN A 401 6.06 14.91 -11.02
CA ASN A 401 7.10 14.61 -12.02
C ASN A 401 7.86 15.86 -12.49
N GLU A 402 7.27 17.06 -12.42
CA GLU A 402 7.97 18.33 -12.72
C GLU A 402 9.12 18.61 -11.76
N TYR A 403 8.99 18.19 -10.49
CA TYR A 403 9.97 18.46 -9.42
C TYR A 403 10.79 17.23 -9.04
N ILE A 404 10.21 16.04 -9.22
CA ILE A 404 10.82 14.73 -8.98
C ILE A 404 10.70 13.89 -10.26
N PRO A 405 11.52 14.15 -11.28
CA PRO A 405 11.41 13.46 -12.58
C PRO A 405 11.63 11.96 -12.44
N GLY A 406 10.68 11.16 -12.94
CA GLY A 406 10.73 9.70 -12.91
C GLY A 406 11.99 9.13 -13.56
N ASP A 407 12.36 9.69 -14.72
CA ASP A 407 13.56 9.36 -15.51
C ASP A 407 14.89 9.80 -14.87
N LYS A 408 14.85 10.32 -13.64
CA LYS A 408 16.01 10.76 -12.86
C LYS A 408 16.07 10.09 -11.50
N ARG A 409 15.22 9.13 -11.18
CA ARG A 409 15.24 8.41 -9.89
C ARG A 409 15.04 6.91 -10.13
N SER A 410 15.32 6.11 -9.11
CA SER A 410 15.04 4.67 -9.15
C SER A 410 14.42 4.23 -7.82
N PHE A 411 14.22 2.94 -7.63
CA PHE A 411 13.74 2.37 -6.40
C PHE A 411 14.33 0.99 -6.16
N THR A 412 14.14 0.47 -4.96
CA THR A 412 14.31 -0.96 -4.70
C THR A 412 13.23 -1.45 -3.79
N ILE A 413 12.84 -2.70 -3.98
CA ILE A 413 11.86 -3.38 -3.14
C ILE A 413 12.35 -4.79 -2.82
N ILE A 414 12.19 -5.19 -1.56
CA ILE A 414 12.55 -6.52 -1.03
C ILE A 414 11.49 -6.95 -0.01
N ALA A 415 11.18 -8.24 0.07
CA ALA A 415 10.17 -8.75 0.99
C ALA A 415 10.71 -9.81 1.98
N TYR A 416 10.12 -9.84 3.17
CA TYR A 416 10.40 -10.82 4.23
C TYR A 416 9.10 -11.32 4.88
N PRO A 417 9.05 -12.56 5.40
CA PRO A 417 7.87 -13.04 6.11
C PRO A 417 7.72 -12.32 7.45
N VAL A 418 6.50 -12.31 8.00
CA VAL A 418 6.20 -11.98 9.40
C VAL A 418 5.76 -13.20 10.22
N PRO A 419 5.91 -13.19 11.55
CA PRO A 419 5.58 -14.31 12.45
C PRO A 419 4.19 -14.93 12.27
N GLU A 420 3.19 -14.14 11.89
CA GLU A 420 1.83 -14.62 11.58
C GLU A 420 1.77 -15.71 10.49
N ILE A 421 2.85 -15.88 9.71
CA ILE A 421 2.96 -16.95 8.71
C ILE A 421 2.87 -18.35 9.32
N GLY A 422 3.24 -18.51 10.59
CA GLY A 422 3.09 -19.75 11.37
C GLY A 422 4.38 -20.20 12.08
N ASP A 423 4.33 -21.37 12.71
CA ASP A 423 5.40 -21.91 13.57
C ASP A 423 6.75 -22.10 12.85
N GLN A 424 6.75 -22.17 11.52
CA GLN A 424 7.95 -22.31 10.68
C GLN A 424 8.55 -20.95 10.25
N TYR A 425 8.14 -19.86 10.89
CA TYR A 425 8.57 -18.49 10.58
C TYR A 425 10.07 -18.35 10.29
N GLU A 426 10.94 -18.82 11.20
CA GLU A 426 12.39 -18.68 11.03
C GLU A 426 12.94 -19.46 9.83
N ASP A 427 12.38 -20.65 9.55
CA ASP A 427 12.79 -21.47 8.40
C ASP A 427 12.35 -20.83 7.07
N ILE A 428 11.15 -20.25 7.05
CA ILE A 428 10.65 -19.49 5.90
C ILE A 428 11.48 -18.21 5.72
N PHE A 429 11.86 -17.54 6.82
CA PHE A 429 12.72 -16.37 6.77
C PHE A 429 14.08 -16.69 6.14
N LYS A 430 14.74 -17.77 6.59
CA LYS A 430 16.02 -18.22 6.02
C LYS A 430 15.90 -18.60 4.55
N GLU A 431 14.82 -19.27 4.17
CA GLU A 431 14.57 -19.61 2.77
C GLU A 431 14.29 -18.36 1.91
N THR A 432 13.63 -17.36 2.47
CA THR A 432 13.41 -16.06 1.82
C THR A 432 14.72 -15.33 1.60
N VAL A 433 15.63 -15.30 2.59
CA VAL A 433 17.00 -14.76 2.42
C VAL A 433 17.74 -15.47 1.29
N ARG A 434 17.62 -16.81 1.18
CA ARG A 434 18.21 -17.59 0.09
C ARG A 434 17.65 -17.20 -1.28
N ILE A 435 16.34 -17.00 -1.37
CA ILE A 435 15.67 -16.56 -2.60
C ILE A 435 16.07 -15.12 -2.99
N ASN A 436 16.21 -14.23 -2.02
CA ASN A 436 16.66 -12.84 -2.24
C ASN A 436 18.14 -12.75 -2.71
N THR A 437 18.90 -13.84 -2.57
CA THR A 437 20.35 -13.88 -2.85
C THR A 437 20.72 -14.91 -3.93
N LEU A 438 19.77 -15.29 -4.79
CA LEU A 438 20.03 -16.17 -5.94
C LEU A 438 21.10 -15.61 -6.89
N ASP A 439 21.79 -16.52 -7.60
CA ASP A 439 22.93 -16.17 -8.46
C ASP A 439 22.48 -15.41 -9.72
N GLN A 440 22.74 -14.09 -9.74
CA GLN A 440 22.44 -13.21 -10.86
C GLN A 440 23.16 -13.61 -12.16
N VAL A 441 24.36 -14.20 -12.09
CA VAL A 441 25.14 -14.60 -13.27
C VAL A 441 24.52 -15.83 -13.91
N GLU A 442 24.13 -16.81 -13.11
CA GLU A 442 23.44 -18.01 -13.61
C GLU A 442 22.10 -17.66 -14.24
N TYR A 443 21.25 -16.91 -13.53
CA TYR A 443 19.96 -16.47 -14.04
C TYR A 443 20.09 -15.57 -15.25
N GLY A 444 21.06 -14.65 -15.27
CA GLY A 444 21.35 -13.80 -16.41
C GLY A 444 21.63 -14.59 -17.68
N ARG A 445 22.40 -15.68 -17.58
CA ARG A 445 22.67 -16.58 -18.72
C ARG A 445 21.43 -17.34 -19.18
N ILE A 446 20.61 -17.84 -18.25
CA ILE A 446 19.38 -18.57 -18.57
C ILE A 446 18.36 -17.65 -19.23
N HIS A 447 18.12 -16.48 -18.64
CA HIS A 447 17.24 -15.44 -19.14
C HIS A 447 17.64 -15.01 -20.55
N LYS A 448 18.94 -14.81 -20.80
CA LYS A 448 19.43 -14.51 -22.15
C LYS A 448 18.97 -15.55 -23.19
N GLY A 449 19.05 -16.84 -22.87
CA GLY A 449 18.59 -17.90 -23.78
C GLY A 449 17.08 -17.86 -24.05
N ILE A 450 16.29 -17.49 -23.04
CA ILE A 450 14.84 -17.29 -23.18
C ILE A 450 14.57 -16.04 -24.04
N ILE A 451 15.22 -14.91 -23.75
CA ILE A 451 15.09 -13.64 -24.46
C ILE A 451 15.48 -13.80 -25.93
N ASP A 452 16.64 -14.38 -26.23
CA ASP A 452 17.09 -14.61 -27.61
C ASP A 452 16.11 -15.50 -28.40
N THR A 453 15.37 -16.39 -27.71
CA THR A 453 14.31 -17.20 -28.32
C THR A 453 13.04 -16.38 -28.56
N LEU A 454 12.64 -15.56 -27.58
CA LEU A 454 11.48 -14.68 -27.67
C LEU A 454 11.64 -13.59 -28.75
N ASP A 455 12.84 -13.04 -28.90
CA ASP A 455 13.19 -12.02 -29.89
C ASP A 455 13.05 -12.49 -31.36
N GLN A 456 12.91 -13.80 -31.60
CA GLN A 456 12.60 -14.36 -32.91
C GLN A 456 11.09 -14.30 -33.25
N GLY A 457 10.25 -13.95 -32.27
CA GLY A 457 8.80 -14.01 -32.33
C GLY A 457 8.12 -12.81 -32.96
N GLU A 458 6.97 -13.05 -33.58
CA GLU A 458 5.95 -12.03 -33.86
C GLU A 458 4.96 -11.92 -32.70
N TYR A 459 4.64 -13.04 -32.06
CA TYR A 459 3.79 -13.09 -30.88
C TYR A 459 4.13 -14.27 -29.97
N VAL A 460 3.73 -14.16 -28.71
CA VAL A 460 3.74 -15.24 -27.72
C VAL A 460 2.31 -15.71 -27.49
N ARG A 461 2.10 -17.01 -27.32
CA ARG A 461 0.82 -17.58 -26.87
C ARG A 461 0.99 -18.24 -25.50
N VAL A 462 0.12 -17.87 -24.58
CA VAL A 462 0.05 -18.43 -23.22
C VAL A 462 -1.27 -19.17 -23.06
N LEU A 463 -1.20 -20.45 -22.73
CA LEU A 463 -2.36 -21.32 -22.53
C LEU A 463 -2.41 -21.83 -21.09
N GLY A 464 -3.56 -21.71 -20.45
CA GLY A 464 -3.88 -22.37 -19.18
C GLY A 464 -4.14 -23.87 -19.37
N LYS A 465 -4.17 -24.63 -18.27
CA LYS A 465 -4.59 -26.03 -18.21
C LYS A 465 -5.53 -26.28 -17.03
N GLY A 466 -6.21 -27.43 -17.06
CA GLY A 466 -7.17 -27.79 -16.02
C GLY A 466 -8.35 -26.82 -16.02
N GLU A 467 -8.65 -26.23 -14.85
CA GLU A 467 -9.70 -25.22 -14.71
C GLU A 467 -9.24 -23.82 -15.18
N ASN A 468 -7.95 -23.63 -15.42
CA ASN A 468 -7.44 -22.36 -15.91
C ASN A 468 -7.76 -22.20 -17.41
N ARG A 469 -8.59 -21.20 -17.73
CA ARG A 469 -9.12 -20.92 -19.06
C ARG A 469 -8.30 -19.90 -19.85
N THR A 470 -7.07 -19.61 -19.43
CA THR A 470 -6.23 -18.63 -20.11
C THR A 470 -5.95 -19.05 -21.56
N ASP A 471 -6.17 -18.13 -22.49
CA ASP A 471 -5.68 -18.19 -23.87
C ASP A 471 -5.37 -16.76 -24.28
N MET A 472 -4.10 -16.38 -24.14
CA MET A 472 -3.60 -15.04 -24.43
C MET A 472 -2.65 -15.10 -25.62
N LYS A 473 -2.86 -14.22 -26.59
CA LYS A 473 -1.91 -13.88 -27.64
C LYS A 473 -1.30 -12.52 -27.31
N VAL A 474 0.02 -12.44 -27.25
CA VAL A 474 0.79 -11.23 -26.94
C VAL A 474 1.63 -10.84 -28.14
N SER A 475 1.30 -9.72 -28.79
CA SER A 475 2.08 -9.17 -29.90
C SER A 475 3.40 -8.57 -29.42
N LEU A 476 4.48 -8.88 -30.12
CA LEU A 476 5.83 -8.35 -29.84
C LEU A 476 6.18 -7.22 -30.81
N HIS A 477 7.13 -6.35 -30.43
CA HIS A 477 7.61 -5.31 -31.34
C HIS A 477 8.47 -5.90 -32.44
N GLU A 478 8.45 -5.27 -33.61
CA GLU A 478 9.35 -5.63 -34.69
C GLU A 478 10.79 -5.18 -34.38
N LEU A 479 11.69 -6.15 -34.21
CA LEU A 479 13.12 -5.90 -34.14
C LEU A 479 13.69 -5.60 -35.53
N LYS A 480 14.14 -4.36 -35.73
CA LYS A 480 14.81 -3.93 -36.97
C LYS A 480 16.24 -4.45 -37.07
N ASP A 481 16.91 -4.59 -35.92
CA ASP A 481 18.26 -5.14 -35.81
C ASP A 481 18.37 -6.07 -34.59
N PRO A 482 18.09 -7.38 -34.74
CA PRO A 482 18.12 -8.34 -33.63
C PRO A 482 19.49 -8.53 -32.97
N GLU A 483 20.58 -8.05 -33.58
CA GLU A 483 21.92 -8.12 -32.99
C GLU A 483 22.15 -7.02 -31.95
N SER A 484 21.44 -5.89 -32.06
CA SER A 484 21.60 -4.72 -31.17
C SER A 484 20.34 -4.33 -30.40
N MET A 485 19.18 -4.93 -30.74
CA MET A 485 17.88 -4.65 -30.12
C MET A 485 17.27 -5.92 -29.53
N THR A 486 16.46 -5.74 -28.50
CA THR A 486 15.68 -6.80 -27.87
C THR A 486 14.30 -6.29 -27.45
N ASN A 487 13.32 -7.19 -27.43
CA ASN A 487 11.99 -6.91 -26.89
C ASN A 487 11.96 -7.04 -25.37
N PHE A 488 12.82 -7.88 -24.77
CA PHE A 488 12.66 -8.26 -23.38
C PHE A 488 13.79 -7.72 -22.50
N GLU A 489 13.43 -7.25 -21.31
CA GLU A 489 14.37 -6.89 -20.26
C GLU A 489 14.68 -8.10 -19.36
N ASN A 490 15.93 -8.17 -18.92
CA ASN A 490 16.43 -9.17 -18.00
C ASN A 490 16.46 -8.62 -16.57
N CYS A 491 15.44 -8.91 -15.76
CA CYS A 491 15.36 -8.43 -14.38
C CYS A 491 16.26 -9.26 -13.45
N LEU A 492 17.35 -8.65 -12.96
CA LEU A 492 18.42 -9.31 -12.19
C LEU A 492 18.62 -8.71 -10.79
N ALA A 493 17.54 -8.58 -10.00
CA ALA A 493 17.61 -8.07 -8.63
C ALA A 493 18.32 -6.71 -8.50
N ASP A 494 18.09 -5.85 -9.48
CA ASP A 494 18.56 -4.47 -9.61
C ASP A 494 17.49 -3.45 -9.16
N VAL A 495 16.20 -3.80 -9.20
CA VAL A 495 15.11 -3.02 -8.57
C VAL A 495 14.17 -3.89 -7.74
N ASN A 496 13.81 -5.06 -8.25
CA ASN A 496 12.91 -6.01 -7.61
C ASN A 496 13.71 -7.20 -7.05
N ILE A 497 13.67 -7.39 -5.73
CA ILE A 497 14.35 -8.50 -5.05
C ILE A 497 13.28 -9.42 -4.44
N PRO A 498 13.20 -10.69 -4.87
CA PRO A 498 14.21 -11.45 -5.60
C PRO A 498 14.19 -11.27 -7.12
N LEU A 499 15.27 -11.70 -7.78
CA LEU A 499 15.31 -11.87 -9.24
C LEU A 499 14.35 -12.96 -9.70
N GLY A 500 14.14 -13.02 -11.02
CA GLY A 500 13.60 -14.21 -11.66
C GLY A 500 12.43 -13.95 -12.60
N GLU A 501 12.59 -13.01 -13.53
CA GLU A 501 11.70 -12.90 -14.69
C GLU A 501 12.43 -12.32 -15.90
N VAL A 502 11.79 -12.45 -17.06
CA VAL A 502 12.05 -11.64 -18.25
C VAL A 502 10.74 -11.00 -18.69
N PHE A 503 10.73 -9.71 -19.00
CA PHE A 503 9.50 -8.96 -19.24
C PHE A 503 9.60 -8.03 -20.46
N THR A 504 8.44 -7.63 -21.01
CA THR A 504 8.32 -6.69 -22.14
C THR A 504 7.09 -5.81 -21.95
N SER A 505 7.12 -4.58 -22.48
CA SER A 505 5.89 -3.83 -22.75
C SER A 505 5.34 -4.28 -24.11
N PRO A 506 4.21 -5.00 -24.18
CA PRO A 506 3.75 -5.57 -25.45
C PRO A 506 3.19 -4.50 -26.39
N VAL A 507 3.12 -4.84 -27.67
CA VAL A 507 2.30 -4.08 -28.64
C VAL A 507 0.84 -4.35 -28.32
N LEU A 508 0.03 -3.31 -28.15
CA LEU A 508 -1.39 -3.50 -27.83
C LEU A 508 -2.13 -4.07 -29.02
N HIS A 509 -1.91 -3.53 -30.22
CA HIS A 509 -2.56 -4.03 -31.43
C HIS A 509 -2.27 -5.51 -31.68
N GLY A 510 -3.33 -6.30 -31.84
CA GLY A 510 -3.24 -7.75 -32.04
C GLY A 510 -2.92 -8.57 -30.79
N THR A 511 -2.71 -7.93 -29.63
CA THR A 511 -2.71 -8.59 -28.32
C THR A 511 -4.15 -8.80 -27.89
N GLU A 512 -4.57 -10.05 -27.69
CA GLU A 512 -5.98 -10.39 -27.45
C GLU A 512 -6.10 -11.73 -26.72
N GLY A 513 -7.24 -11.94 -26.07
CA GLY A 513 -7.54 -13.20 -25.43
C GLY A 513 -8.24 -13.07 -24.08
N THR A 514 -8.16 -14.15 -23.31
CA THR A 514 -8.69 -14.21 -21.94
C THR A 514 -7.55 -14.56 -20.99
N LEU A 515 -7.34 -13.70 -19.99
CA LEU A 515 -6.55 -14.01 -18.81
C LEU A 515 -7.49 -14.54 -17.73
N HIS A 516 -7.16 -15.69 -17.17
CA HIS A 516 -7.98 -16.33 -16.15
C HIS A 516 -7.10 -16.94 -15.06
N VAL A 517 -7.41 -16.66 -13.80
CA VAL A 517 -6.72 -17.26 -12.66
C VAL A 517 -7.76 -17.77 -11.67
N SER A 518 -7.62 -19.02 -11.22
CA SER A 518 -8.63 -19.66 -10.37
C SER A 518 -8.74 -18.97 -9.00
N LYS A 519 -7.60 -18.52 -8.48
CA LYS A 519 -7.47 -17.76 -7.24
C LYS A 519 -6.18 -16.95 -7.28
N VAL A 520 -6.26 -15.68 -6.90
CA VAL A 520 -5.09 -14.80 -6.80
C VAL A 520 -5.29 -13.79 -5.68
N TYR A 521 -4.19 -13.33 -5.08
CA TYR A 521 -4.18 -12.27 -4.08
C TYR A 521 -3.45 -11.07 -4.65
N LEU A 522 -4.15 -9.95 -4.76
CA LEU A 522 -3.64 -8.71 -5.34
C LEU A 522 -3.88 -7.58 -4.34
N ASN A 523 -2.85 -6.82 -3.97
CA ASN A 523 -2.98 -5.65 -3.09
C ASN A 523 -3.70 -5.95 -1.76
N GLY A 524 -3.40 -7.10 -1.14
CA GLY A 524 -4.02 -7.53 0.13
C GLY A 524 -5.47 -8.02 -0.01
N LEU A 525 -5.96 -8.18 -1.23
CA LEU A 525 -7.34 -8.56 -1.57
C LEU A 525 -7.35 -9.88 -2.35
N ARG A 526 -8.25 -10.79 -1.95
CA ARG A 526 -8.45 -12.06 -2.65
C ARG A 526 -9.40 -11.93 -3.83
N TYR A 527 -9.06 -12.56 -4.95
CA TYR A 527 -9.94 -12.76 -6.09
C TYR A 527 -10.11 -14.24 -6.36
N ASP A 528 -11.37 -14.69 -6.45
CA ASP A 528 -11.74 -16.04 -6.86
C ASP A 528 -12.27 -15.99 -8.30
N ASP A 529 -11.92 -16.96 -9.15
CA ASP A 529 -12.33 -17.05 -10.57
C ASP A 529 -12.15 -15.72 -11.36
N LEU A 530 -10.99 -15.07 -11.18
CA LEU A 530 -10.71 -13.78 -11.82
C LEU A 530 -10.52 -13.98 -13.33
N ARG A 531 -11.30 -13.26 -14.13
CA ARG A 531 -11.25 -13.28 -15.59
C ARG A 531 -11.18 -11.85 -16.13
N LEU A 532 -10.22 -11.61 -17.03
CA LEU A 532 -10.08 -10.39 -17.82
C LEU A 532 -10.05 -10.75 -19.31
N GLU A 533 -10.78 -10.01 -20.13
CA GLU A 533 -10.86 -10.18 -21.58
C GLU A 533 -10.22 -8.99 -22.29
N PHE A 534 -9.43 -9.26 -23.33
CA PHE A 534 -8.64 -8.27 -24.03
C PHE A 534 -8.94 -8.23 -25.53
N THR A 535 -8.98 -7.02 -26.07
CA THR A 535 -9.00 -6.75 -27.51
C THR A 535 -8.06 -5.60 -27.81
N ASP A 536 -7.12 -5.81 -28.72
CA ASP A 536 -6.04 -4.85 -29.00
C ASP A 536 -5.40 -4.32 -27.71
N GLY A 537 -5.04 -5.25 -26.81
CA GLY A 537 -4.34 -4.98 -25.56
C GLY A 537 -5.16 -4.24 -24.50
N MET A 538 -6.42 -3.89 -24.76
CA MET A 538 -7.30 -3.18 -23.83
C MET A 538 -8.29 -4.12 -23.19
N ILE A 539 -8.58 -3.93 -21.89
CA ILE A 539 -9.63 -4.66 -21.18
C ILE A 539 -11.00 -4.31 -21.80
N THR A 540 -11.73 -5.32 -22.26
CA THR A 540 -13.10 -5.18 -22.79
C THR A 540 -14.16 -5.87 -21.92
N GLY A 541 -13.74 -6.81 -21.08
CA GLY A 541 -14.61 -7.56 -20.17
C GLY A 541 -13.87 -8.02 -18.92
N TYR A 542 -14.60 -8.12 -17.81
CA TYR A 542 -14.04 -8.63 -16.55
C TYR A 542 -15.13 -9.20 -15.63
N SER A 543 -14.76 -10.20 -14.84
CA SER A 543 -15.60 -10.83 -13.81
C SER A 543 -14.75 -11.53 -12.74
N CYS A 544 -15.32 -11.72 -11.54
CA CYS A 544 -14.77 -12.62 -10.52
C CYS A 544 -15.91 -13.32 -9.77
N GLY A 545 -15.61 -14.47 -9.18
CA GLY A 545 -16.50 -15.32 -8.40
C GLY A 545 -16.57 -15.00 -6.91
N ASN A 546 -16.02 -13.86 -6.46
CA ASN A 546 -16.03 -13.47 -5.03
C ASN A 546 -17.43 -13.25 -4.45
N TYR A 547 -18.44 -12.98 -5.29
CA TYR A 547 -19.80 -12.64 -4.88
C TYR A 547 -20.83 -13.36 -5.76
N GLU A 548 -21.99 -13.72 -5.19
CA GLU A 548 -23.10 -14.31 -5.95
C GLU A 548 -23.69 -13.34 -6.99
N ASP A 549 -23.67 -12.03 -6.70
CA ASP A 549 -24.07 -10.97 -7.62
C ASP A 549 -22.89 -10.59 -8.54
N GLU A 550 -22.98 -10.96 -9.81
CA GLU A 550 -21.98 -10.62 -10.83
C GLU A 550 -21.67 -9.11 -10.88
N SER A 551 -22.67 -8.25 -10.63
CA SER A 551 -22.46 -6.80 -10.62
C SER A 551 -21.60 -6.34 -9.45
N ALA A 552 -21.63 -7.06 -8.32
CA ALA A 552 -20.76 -6.81 -7.17
C ALA A 552 -19.32 -7.21 -7.48
N GLY A 553 -19.10 -8.37 -8.11
CA GLY A 553 -17.77 -8.78 -8.60
C GLY A 553 -17.17 -7.80 -9.60
N ARG A 554 -17.97 -7.31 -10.56
CA ARG A 554 -17.52 -6.27 -11.50
C ARG A 554 -17.14 -4.97 -10.80
N ARG A 555 -17.93 -4.49 -9.85
CA ARG A 555 -17.59 -3.29 -9.07
C ARG A 555 -16.31 -3.51 -8.26
N TYR A 556 -16.13 -4.69 -7.67
CA TYR A 556 -14.93 -5.03 -6.93
C TYR A 556 -13.67 -4.93 -7.79
N ILE A 557 -13.69 -5.46 -9.01
CA ILE A 557 -12.60 -5.32 -9.99
C ILE A 557 -12.41 -3.85 -10.42
N LYS A 558 -13.51 -3.13 -10.71
CA LYS A 558 -13.44 -1.72 -11.13
C LYS A 558 -12.76 -0.84 -10.07
N GLU A 559 -13.16 -1.01 -8.81
CA GLU A 559 -12.66 -0.21 -7.69
C GLU A 559 -11.18 -0.55 -7.34
N ASN A 560 -10.77 -1.82 -7.46
CA ASN A 560 -9.52 -2.30 -6.86
C ASN A 560 -8.43 -2.77 -7.85
N ILE A 561 -8.78 -3.13 -9.09
CA ILE A 561 -7.82 -3.46 -10.16
C ILE A 561 -7.78 -2.34 -11.20
N LEU A 562 -8.95 -1.84 -11.62
CA LEU A 562 -9.01 -0.74 -12.61
C LEU A 562 -8.90 0.64 -11.95
N HIS A 563 -8.81 0.74 -10.62
CA HIS A 563 -8.70 2.01 -9.89
C HIS A 563 -9.72 3.09 -10.31
N ASN A 564 -10.96 2.66 -10.56
CA ASN A 564 -12.09 3.46 -11.06
C ASN A 564 -11.99 3.92 -12.53
N HIS A 565 -10.98 3.49 -13.29
CA HIS A 565 -10.95 3.65 -14.74
C HIS A 565 -11.97 2.72 -15.41
N ASP A 566 -12.41 3.09 -16.62
CA ASP A 566 -13.35 2.28 -17.40
C ASP A 566 -12.67 1.06 -18.05
N THR A 567 -11.39 1.19 -18.38
CA THR A 567 -10.53 0.16 -18.98
C THR A 567 -9.07 0.46 -18.66
N LEU A 568 -8.20 -0.56 -18.80
CA LEU A 568 -6.74 -0.44 -18.72
C LEU A 568 -6.10 -1.19 -19.90
N PRO A 569 -4.94 -0.74 -20.40
CA PRO A 569 -4.12 -1.52 -21.32
C PRO A 569 -3.34 -2.62 -20.58
N ILE A 570 -2.81 -3.58 -21.33
CA ILE A 570 -1.72 -4.45 -20.86
C ILE A 570 -0.44 -3.62 -20.88
N GLY A 571 0.11 -3.37 -19.69
CA GLY A 571 1.36 -2.64 -19.49
C GLY A 571 2.59 -3.54 -19.62
N GLU A 572 2.45 -4.82 -19.25
CA GLU A 572 3.54 -5.80 -19.22
C GLU A 572 3.06 -7.20 -19.56
N PHE A 573 3.93 -7.95 -20.24
CA PHE A 573 3.92 -9.41 -20.23
C PHE A 573 5.29 -9.93 -19.80
N ALA A 574 5.30 -10.93 -18.93
CA ALA A 574 6.52 -11.50 -18.39
C ALA A 574 6.46 -13.02 -18.17
N ILE A 575 7.64 -13.62 -18.07
CA ILE A 575 7.82 -15.02 -17.72
C ILE A 575 8.65 -15.08 -16.44
N GLY A 576 8.01 -15.33 -15.31
CA GLY A 576 8.67 -15.68 -14.06
C GLY A 576 9.46 -16.99 -14.20
N THR A 577 10.64 -17.03 -13.59
CA THR A 577 11.62 -18.13 -13.66
C THR A 577 12.09 -18.60 -12.26
N ASN A 578 11.59 -17.99 -11.18
CA ASN A 578 12.00 -18.30 -9.83
C ASN A 578 11.25 -19.53 -9.28
N THR A 579 11.65 -20.71 -9.77
CA THR A 579 11.07 -21.98 -9.35
C THR A 579 11.43 -22.35 -7.90
N TYR A 580 12.46 -21.74 -7.30
CA TYR A 580 12.73 -21.88 -5.87
C TYR A 580 11.66 -21.18 -5.03
N ALA A 581 11.26 -19.96 -5.39
CA ALA A 581 10.17 -19.26 -4.72
C ALA A 581 8.84 -20.02 -4.86
N TYR A 582 8.54 -20.54 -6.06
CA TYR A 582 7.38 -21.41 -6.27
C TYR A 582 7.40 -22.65 -5.36
N VAL A 583 8.54 -23.33 -5.26
CA VAL A 583 8.70 -24.51 -4.38
C VAL A 583 8.61 -24.14 -2.91
N MET A 584 9.14 -22.99 -2.50
CA MET A 584 8.98 -22.49 -1.13
C MET A 584 7.50 -22.28 -0.80
N GLY A 585 6.73 -21.65 -1.70
CA GLY A 585 5.29 -21.46 -1.56
C GLY A 585 4.55 -22.77 -1.31
N LYS A 586 4.83 -23.80 -2.13
CA LYS A 586 4.25 -25.14 -1.98
C LYS A 586 4.72 -25.88 -0.74
N LYS A 587 6.01 -25.82 -0.42
CA LYS A 587 6.63 -26.56 0.69
C LYS A 587 6.06 -26.14 2.05
N TYR A 588 5.80 -24.84 2.22
CA TYR A 588 5.30 -24.28 3.47
C TYR A 588 3.79 -23.99 3.45
N ASP A 589 3.10 -24.28 2.34
CA ASP A 589 1.67 -23.96 2.14
C ASP A 589 1.36 -22.47 2.34
N ILE A 590 2.13 -21.63 1.65
CA ILE A 590 2.08 -20.16 1.74
C ILE A 590 1.94 -19.47 0.38
N ASP A 591 1.65 -20.21 -0.70
CA ASP A 591 1.51 -19.65 -2.06
C ASP A 591 0.57 -18.43 -2.09
N ASP A 592 -0.54 -18.50 -1.35
CA ASP A 592 -1.55 -17.45 -1.26
C ASP A 592 -1.18 -16.29 -0.34
N LYS A 593 -0.09 -16.42 0.41
CA LYS A 593 0.44 -15.40 1.31
C LYS A 593 1.67 -14.71 0.75
N LEU A 594 2.21 -15.13 -0.40
CA LEU A 594 3.34 -14.46 -1.02
C LEU A 594 2.92 -13.06 -1.51
N PRO A 595 3.78 -12.05 -1.37
CA PRO A 595 3.51 -10.72 -1.91
C PRO A 595 3.66 -10.77 -3.44
N ILE A 596 3.02 -9.83 -4.15
CA ILE A 596 3.07 -9.74 -5.62
C ILE A 596 4.52 -9.81 -6.11
N LEU A 597 5.42 -9.04 -5.47
CA LEU A 597 6.87 -9.02 -5.74
C LEU A 597 7.52 -10.40 -5.88
N ILE A 598 7.13 -11.37 -5.04
CA ILE A 598 7.66 -12.74 -5.11
C ILE A 598 6.78 -13.57 -6.04
N ALA A 599 5.46 -13.44 -5.93
CA ALA A 599 4.49 -14.25 -6.68
C ALA A 599 4.68 -14.10 -8.20
N GLU A 600 4.92 -12.89 -8.72
CA GLU A 600 5.17 -12.61 -10.14
C GLU A 600 6.37 -13.40 -10.70
N LYS A 601 7.37 -13.67 -9.86
CA LYS A 601 8.53 -14.47 -10.27
C LYS A 601 8.23 -15.98 -10.38
N THR A 602 7.04 -16.43 -9.96
CA THR A 602 6.66 -17.86 -9.87
C THR A 602 5.80 -18.38 -11.02
N GLY A 603 5.64 -17.62 -12.09
CA GLY A 603 4.89 -18.01 -13.28
C GLY A 603 4.86 -16.90 -14.33
N PRO A 604 4.22 -17.10 -15.50
CA PRO A 604 3.96 -15.98 -16.39
C PRO A 604 2.92 -15.05 -15.77
N HIS A 605 3.14 -13.75 -15.91
CA HIS A 605 2.21 -12.73 -15.45
C HIS A 605 1.96 -11.67 -16.51
N PHE A 606 0.87 -10.95 -16.29
CA PHE A 606 0.42 -9.83 -17.10
C PHE A 606 0.10 -8.67 -16.17
N ALA A 607 0.67 -7.50 -16.45
CA ALA A 607 0.29 -6.28 -15.76
C ALA A 607 -0.79 -5.55 -16.53
N VAL A 608 -1.85 -5.13 -15.83
CA VAL A 608 -2.83 -4.17 -16.35
C VAL A 608 -2.53 -2.78 -15.81
N GLY A 609 -2.55 -1.76 -16.68
CA GLY A 609 -2.18 -0.39 -16.36
C GLY A 609 -0.97 0.10 -17.15
N ASP A 610 -0.18 0.97 -16.55
CA ASP A 610 0.98 1.62 -17.16
C ASP A 610 2.10 0.62 -17.46
N THR A 611 2.99 0.95 -18.39
CA THR A 611 4.19 0.11 -18.64
C THR A 611 5.14 0.18 -17.45
N CYS A 612 6.03 -0.81 -17.31
CA CYS A 612 7.10 -0.80 -16.31
C CYS A 612 8.08 0.37 -16.45
N TYR A 613 8.02 1.08 -17.58
CA TYR A 613 8.84 2.24 -17.89
C TYR A 613 8.11 3.57 -17.70
N SER A 614 6.95 3.60 -17.03
CA SER A 614 6.17 4.83 -16.84
C SER A 614 7.05 6.03 -16.45
N MET A 615 6.95 7.12 -17.22
CA MET A 615 7.76 8.35 -17.13
C MET A 615 9.25 8.21 -17.50
N SER A 616 9.69 7.05 -17.98
CA SER A 616 11.07 6.72 -18.30
C SER A 616 11.22 6.04 -19.67
N GLU A 617 10.16 5.98 -20.48
CA GLU A 617 10.14 5.26 -21.77
C GLU A 617 11.13 5.82 -22.81
N ASP A 618 11.46 7.11 -22.67
CA ASP A 618 12.42 7.80 -23.54
C ASP A 618 13.89 7.63 -23.06
N VAL A 619 14.11 6.99 -21.91
CA VAL A 619 15.44 6.61 -21.43
C VAL A 619 15.86 5.32 -22.13
N ARG A 620 17.08 5.32 -22.68
CA ARG A 620 17.64 4.10 -23.26
C ARG A 620 18.17 3.18 -22.18
N VAL A 621 17.57 2.01 -22.07
CA VAL A 621 18.04 0.93 -21.19
C VAL A 621 18.56 -0.24 -22.01
N TYR A 622 19.48 -0.99 -21.41
CA TYR A 622 20.23 -2.04 -22.08
C TYR A 622 20.30 -3.28 -21.19
N ASN A 623 20.14 -4.44 -21.80
CA ASN A 623 20.41 -5.70 -21.13
C ASN A 623 21.92 -5.89 -20.86
N PRO A 624 22.32 -6.80 -19.96
CA PRO A 624 23.73 -7.10 -19.69
C PRO A 624 24.56 -7.51 -20.91
N ASP A 625 23.92 -7.98 -21.98
CA ASP A 625 24.58 -8.32 -23.25
C ASP A 625 24.77 -7.12 -24.20
N GLY A 626 24.31 -5.95 -23.80
CA GLY A 626 24.45 -4.67 -24.52
C GLY A 626 23.36 -4.40 -25.54
N LYS A 627 22.34 -5.26 -25.69
CA LYS A 627 21.19 -5.00 -26.55
C LYS A 627 20.29 -3.91 -25.94
N GLU A 628 19.87 -2.94 -26.76
CA GLU A 628 18.89 -1.93 -26.36
C GLU A 628 17.51 -2.56 -26.25
N ILE A 629 16.85 -2.38 -25.12
CA ILE A 629 15.46 -2.82 -24.95
C ILE A 629 14.56 -1.79 -25.61
N ILE A 630 13.90 -2.18 -26.71
CA ILE A 630 13.08 -1.23 -27.49
C ILE A 630 11.62 -1.19 -27.02
N ALA A 631 11.15 -2.23 -26.35
CA ALA A 631 9.76 -2.42 -25.93
C ALA A 631 9.47 -1.68 -24.61
N ARG A 632 9.65 -0.35 -24.63
CA ARG A 632 9.45 0.52 -23.46
C ARG A 632 8.09 1.21 -23.45
N ASP A 633 7.56 1.51 -24.63
CA ASP A 633 6.25 2.13 -24.80
C ASP A 633 5.29 1.26 -25.64
N ASN A 634 4.02 1.62 -25.56
CA ASN A 634 2.93 1.04 -26.33
C ASN A 634 2.01 2.15 -26.87
N GLU A 635 0.93 1.77 -27.54
CA GLU A 635 0.02 2.70 -28.21
C GLU A 635 -0.69 3.68 -27.26
N ILE A 636 -0.71 3.39 -25.96
CA ILE A 636 -1.19 4.31 -24.92
C ILE A 636 -0.04 5.16 -24.38
N SER A 637 1.04 4.55 -23.89
CA SER A 637 2.11 5.32 -23.24
C SER A 637 2.88 6.22 -24.22
N VAL A 638 2.86 5.92 -25.53
CA VAL A 638 3.41 6.80 -26.58
C VAL A 638 2.67 8.12 -26.71
N LEU A 639 1.40 8.19 -26.29
CA LEU A 639 0.61 9.43 -26.29
C LEU A 639 1.26 10.52 -25.44
N ARG A 640 2.20 10.18 -24.54
CA ARG A 640 2.98 11.16 -23.76
C ARG A 640 3.68 12.21 -24.62
N LYS A 641 4.03 11.85 -25.86
CA LYS A 641 4.70 12.72 -26.84
C LYS A 641 3.74 13.77 -27.42
N GLU A 642 2.43 13.53 -27.35
CA GLU A 642 1.38 14.44 -27.81
C GLU A 642 0.69 15.14 -26.63
N ASP A 643 0.32 14.37 -25.60
CA ASP A 643 -0.44 14.77 -24.43
C ASP A 643 -0.18 13.80 -23.26
N MET A 644 0.69 14.21 -22.35
CA MET A 644 1.08 13.45 -21.14
C MET A 644 -0.13 12.99 -20.29
N SER A 645 -1.23 13.73 -20.32
CA SER A 645 -2.43 13.40 -19.53
C SER A 645 -3.20 12.18 -20.04
N LYS A 646 -2.86 11.67 -21.23
CA LYS A 646 -3.49 10.49 -21.86
C LYS A 646 -2.64 9.22 -21.79
N ALA A 647 -1.40 9.34 -21.31
CA ALA A 647 -0.43 8.26 -21.37
C ALA A 647 -0.42 7.35 -20.14
N TYR A 648 -0.90 7.87 -18.99
CA TYR A 648 -0.72 7.21 -17.70
C TYR A 648 -2.02 7.12 -16.90
N TYR A 649 -2.27 5.92 -16.38
CA TYR A 649 -3.36 5.54 -15.51
C TYR A 649 -2.96 5.53 -14.03
N GLN A 650 -1.68 5.67 -13.70
CA GLN A 650 -1.17 5.69 -12.32
C GLN A 650 -1.46 4.39 -11.55
N CYS A 651 -1.43 3.27 -12.27
CA CYS A 651 -1.56 1.93 -11.72
C CYS A 651 -0.82 0.92 -12.57
N HIS A 652 -0.39 -0.17 -11.94
CA HIS A 652 0.25 -1.31 -12.55
C HIS A 652 -0.05 -2.50 -11.63
N THR A 653 -0.79 -3.50 -12.12
CA THR A 653 -1.20 -4.65 -11.31
C THR A 653 -0.87 -5.95 -12.01
N ASP A 654 0.11 -6.67 -11.47
CA ASP A 654 0.58 -7.96 -11.95
C ASP A 654 -0.34 -9.11 -11.55
N ILE A 655 -0.77 -9.89 -12.54
CA ILE A 655 -1.64 -11.04 -12.36
C ILE A 655 -0.90 -12.28 -12.86
N THR A 656 -0.45 -13.12 -11.93
CA THR A 656 0.36 -14.30 -12.21
C THR A 656 -0.49 -15.55 -12.44
N ILE A 657 -0.14 -16.33 -13.45
CA ILE A 657 -0.67 -17.67 -13.67
C ILE A 657 0.28 -18.69 -13.00
N PRO A 658 -0.19 -19.45 -12.01
CA PRO A 658 0.62 -20.48 -11.35
C PRO A 658 1.15 -21.55 -12.32
N TYR A 659 2.36 -22.08 -12.10
CA TYR A 659 2.92 -23.14 -12.97
C TYR A 659 2.06 -24.42 -13.02
N ASP A 660 1.39 -24.78 -11.93
CA ASP A 660 0.46 -25.92 -11.87
C ASP A 660 -0.86 -25.66 -12.63
N GLU A 661 -1.15 -24.43 -13.00
CA GLU A 661 -2.25 -24.02 -13.87
C GLU A 661 -1.82 -23.70 -15.31
N LEU A 662 -0.51 -23.71 -15.58
CA LEU A 662 0.06 -23.35 -16.88
C LEU A 662 0.15 -24.54 -17.84
N GLY A 663 -0.53 -24.43 -18.98
CA GLY A 663 -0.49 -25.39 -20.09
C GLY A 663 0.75 -25.22 -20.96
N SER A 664 0.96 -24.04 -21.55
CA SER A 664 2.16 -23.77 -22.35
C SER A 664 2.46 -22.29 -22.52
N ILE A 665 3.73 -21.98 -22.74
CA ILE A 665 4.20 -20.71 -23.31
C ILE A 665 4.98 -21.03 -24.58
N SER A 666 4.50 -20.52 -25.71
CA SER A 666 5.13 -20.72 -27.01
C SER A 666 5.34 -19.37 -27.71
N VAL A 667 6.49 -19.20 -28.35
CA VAL A 667 6.74 -18.08 -29.27
C VAL A 667 6.55 -18.54 -30.72
N PHE A 668 5.89 -17.71 -31.52
CA PHE A 668 5.65 -17.96 -32.94
C PHE A 668 6.47 -16.99 -33.78
N THR A 669 7.37 -17.53 -34.59
CA THR A 669 8.26 -16.72 -35.44
C THR A 669 7.56 -16.20 -36.69
N LYS A 670 8.18 -15.23 -37.37
CA LYS A 670 7.69 -14.70 -38.67
C LYS A 670 7.54 -15.78 -39.75
N GLU A 671 8.30 -16.87 -39.65
CA GLU A 671 8.21 -18.04 -40.55
C GLU A 671 7.11 -19.04 -40.16
N GLY A 672 6.31 -18.73 -39.13
CA GLY A 672 5.25 -19.59 -38.62
C GLY A 672 5.76 -20.78 -37.80
N LYS A 673 7.01 -20.76 -37.34
CA LYS A 673 7.58 -21.80 -36.48
C LYS A 673 7.14 -21.56 -35.04
N GLU A 674 6.62 -22.61 -34.40
CA GLU A 674 6.37 -22.63 -32.96
C GLU A 674 7.64 -23.09 -32.20
N ILE A 675 8.05 -22.32 -31.20
CA ILE A 675 9.10 -22.71 -30.24
C ILE A 675 8.52 -22.66 -28.84
N ILE A 676 8.59 -23.78 -28.13
CA ILE A 676 7.94 -23.94 -26.81
C ILE A 676 8.97 -23.67 -25.73
N ILE A 677 8.66 -22.73 -24.84
CA ILE A 677 9.50 -22.33 -23.71
C ILE A 677 9.11 -23.15 -22.48
N ILE A 678 7.81 -23.18 -22.18
CA ILE A 678 7.23 -23.93 -21.06
C ILE A 678 6.15 -24.87 -21.59
N ARG A 679 6.13 -26.11 -21.07
CA ARG A 679 5.07 -27.09 -21.30
C ARG A 679 4.64 -27.72 -19.98
N ASN A 680 3.35 -27.68 -19.68
CA ASN A 680 2.71 -28.20 -18.48
C ASN A 680 3.38 -27.70 -17.18
N GLY A 681 3.76 -26.42 -17.13
CA GLY A 681 4.41 -25.80 -15.97
C GLY A 681 5.91 -26.10 -15.85
N ARG A 682 6.55 -26.70 -16.87
CA ARG A 682 7.98 -27.03 -16.86
C ARG A 682 8.72 -26.37 -18.01
N PHE A 683 9.93 -25.90 -17.74
CA PHE A 683 10.80 -25.32 -18.76
C PHE A 683 11.32 -26.43 -19.70
N VAL A 684 11.12 -26.29 -21.00
CA VAL A 684 11.53 -27.28 -22.02
C VAL A 684 12.51 -26.73 -23.05
N LEU A 685 12.80 -25.41 -22.99
CA LEU A 685 13.77 -24.76 -23.84
C LEU A 685 15.19 -25.20 -23.48
N PRO A 686 16.05 -25.61 -24.42
CA PRO A 686 17.43 -25.95 -24.12
C PRO A 686 18.17 -24.81 -23.40
N GLY A 687 18.92 -25.13 -22.35
CA GLY A 687 19.63 -24.16 -21.51
C GLY A 687 18.86 -23.67 -20.29
N THR A 688 17.60 -24.08 -20.12
CA THR A 688 16.73 -23.74 -18.96
C THR A 688 16.61 -24.89 -17.94
N GLU A 689 17.38 -25.97 -18.11
CA GLU A 689 17.25 -27.19 -17.31
C GLU A 689 17.45 -26.94 -15.81
N ALA A 690 18.32 -25.99 -15.45
CA ALA A 690 18.57 -25.60 -14.07
C ALA A 690 17.31 -25.09 -13.36
N LEU A 691 16.39 -24.43 -14.07
CA LEU A 691 15.12 -23.95 -13.51
C LEU A 691 14.19 -25.09 -13.10
N ASN A 692 14.37 -26.31 -13.64
CA ASN A 692 13.55 -27.46 -13.26
C ASN A 692 14.10 -28.20 -12.02
N ILE A 693 15.34 -27.97 -11.60
CA ILE A 693 15.96 -28.66 -10.44
C ILE A 693 15.11 -28.52 -9.17
N PRO A 694 14.59 -27.32 -8.80
CA PRO A 694 13.76 -27.19 -7.61
C PRO A 694 12.45 -27.98 -7.72
N LEU A 695 11.86 -28.00 -8.91
CA LEU A 695 10.60 -28.70 -9.20
C LEU A 695 10.76 -30.22 -9.14
N ASP A 696 11.96 -30.75 -9.41
CA ASP A 696 12.26 -32.19 -9.35
C ASP A 696 12.52 -32.67 -7.92
N ASN A 697 13.15 -31.84 -7.10
CA ASN A 697 13.48 -32.17 -5.72
C ASN A 697 12.27 -32.11 -4.76
N ASN A 698 11.14 -31.57 -5.22
CA ASN A 698 9.91 -31.43 -4.44
C ASN A 698 8.82 -32.46 -4.81
N ASN A 699 9.14 -33.45 -5.66
CA ASN A 699 8.25 -34.55 -6.06
C ASN A 699 8.48 -35.85 -5.30
#